data_AF-A0A2R6DKX1-F1
#
_entry.id   AF-A0A2R6DKX1-F1
#
_cell.length_a   1.000
_cell.length_b   1.000
_cell.length_c   1.000
_cell.angle_alpha   90.00
_cell.angle_beta   90.00
_cell.angle_gamma   90.00
#
_symmetry.space_group_name_H-M   'P 1'
#
loop_
_entity.id
_entity.type
_entity.pdbx_description
1 polymer ?
#
loop_
_entity_poly.entity_id
_entity_poly.type
_entity_poly.pdbx_seq_one_letter_code
_entity_poly.pdbx_strand_id
1 'polypeptide(L)'
;MSSDSDRSTDREDREGEQTTGERSNANDSTADGEASGELVSDESALDRSMPDRSAPDEPAGDEPADDGPMGGESTGDQEPTVSGAVGGSGPDRSVLNRAAIRRFTEGVFDAHGGNVEERTNGRWSVTLPDALAEAVGYERATFVFDPEDRPVGSDDVVVAPGTRVFGALCALAGEPASRPSLSESVSEPELEPESGSASTADPEADDRVERPNGAAGRVGFLRLDSDVLQSHVPSVLDAADFETTIEGFSPRGSERALAFHFRAQFLSVHSYQREETYTVVVDPATRSVLPSLAARLSAHLPRLLDSGGDGHDEGYEEKRRAGDASATGRTDGDHDDHDGHGDHTENGGREADEADGSRTEGGEFDRETVLGAYSAAKREAIEAVEPTAEDLRTREETAVSERVAEIRAFYDRRRAELEEEIDAERAAIEEYSDKYDRAQTDETRLRYLRERREAEDELDTLVERVERRKGELRDEERARIAEETERHRVDVDLEVERVTELSYDRGTLSLAVTNGDTTAHPTASYVPATDECYGLECGSCGTDLPIDGAATADRPSTVDDAGATTVDPPRLCIGGHLVCGTCARSCRTCGETRCVSCLDVARTTGCPSDPTVGSESEPESGTGSRPEAGSESKVSAETEGGTEPEGTPGTEIEAFEACELCREPVCTGCIASCTACGEQVCHDHRAACGTCDAAVCLACGEPCAACGAFHCDSHLVAPVGPTDRPDPSDPSSVGVVGTRDESDEELYCEAHVASCTECGDRRPVDAMSYCGECESALCNSHRRVCEICGETYCDEHAVACDFCDDTPGGAESVTTFCENHAERCVGGDEVLCEAHSRPGVIVDGPVCENHEVACDLCGVEYAERGFENGRCPACAGLSAETPAEPPVAAIAEEFRSVRIGTTATHAVIRAERRLRRDEIVVVHRHNGKEVRRFKADFFAGLSGRA
;
A
#
# COMPACT_ATOMS: atom_id res chain seq x y z
N MET A 1 4.33 51.95 53.61
CA MET A 1 4.93 53.15 52.99
C MET A 1 5.48 52.68 51.66
N SER A 2 4.65 52.70 50.60
CA SER A 2 4.52 53.81 49.63
C SER A 2 5.78 53.89 48.76
N SER A 3 5.78 53.81 47.43
CA SER A 3 4.82 54.24 46.39
C SER A 3 5.24 53.54 45.08
N ASP A 4 4.35 53.03 44.22
CA ASP A 4 3.61 53.74 43.15
C ASP A 4 4.43 54.70 42.29
N SER A 5 4.48 54.47 40.97
CA SER A 5 4.18 55.48 39.93
C SER A 5 4.10 54.88 38.52
N ASP A 6 3.00 55.25 37.87
CA ASP A 6 2.44 54.90 36.56
C ASP A 6 3.20 55.37 35.32
N ARG A 7 2.92 54.72 34.17
CA ARG A 7 2.52 55.43 32.93
C ARG A 7 1.75 54.57 31.91
N SER A 8 0.45 54.85 31.87
CA SER A 8 -0.58 54.96 30.80
C SER A 8 -0.11 54.97 29.32
N THR A 9 -0.90 54.69 28.26
CA THR A 9 -2.25 54.15 27.94
C THR A 9 -2.40 54.16 26.39
N ASP A 10 -3.47 53.53 25.88
CA ASP A 10 -4.11 53.67 24.55
C ASP A 10 -3.59 52.71 23.43
N ARG A 11 -4.39 51.91 22.71
CA ARG A 11 -5.85 51.91 22.46
C ARG A 11 -6.31 50.63 21.70
N GLU A 12 -7.48 50.07 22.09
CA GLU A 12 -8.66 49.53 21.33
C GLU A 12 -8.43 48.68 20.04
N ASP A 13 -9.05 47.51 19.75
CA ASP A 13 -10.39 46.90 20.01
C ASP A 13 -10.27 45.34 20.02
N ARG A 14 -10.83 44.55 20.96
CA ARG A 14 -12.22 44.06 21.16
C ARG A 14 -12.84 43.33 19.96
N GLU A 15 -13.61 42.25 20.04
CA GLU A 15 -14.19 41.26 21.00
C GLU A 15 -14.99 40.32 20.07
N GLY A 16 -15.33 39.05 20.30
CA GLY A 16 -15.29 38.14 21.44
C GLY A 16 -15.99 36.85 21.00
N GLU A 17 -15.49 35.71 21.46
CA GLU A 17 -16.11 34.39 21.30
C GLU A 17 -16.86 34.01 22.59
N GLN A 18 -17.90 33.17 22.42
CA GLN A 18 -18.72 32.39 23.38
C GLN A 18 -20.22 32.66 23.14
N THR A 19 -21.15 31.70 23.00
CA THR A 19 -21.28 30.29 23.45
C THR A 19 -22.51 29.63 22.79
N THR A 20 -22.66 28.30 23.01
CA THR A 20 -23.87 27.44 22.88
C THR A 20 -24.32 27.09 21.46
N GLY A 21 -24.76 25.88 21.09
CA GLY A 21 -25.02 24.62 21.79
C GLY A 21 -25.83 23.71 20.83
N GLU A 22 -25.85 22.41 21.14
CA GLU A 22 -26.89 21.41 20.77
C GLU A 22 -26.90 20.74 19.37
N ARG A 23 -26.46 19.46 19.40
CA ARG A 23 -27.09 18.22 18.86
C ARG A 23 -28.18 18.34 17.78
N SER A 24 -28.05 17.57 16.70
CA SER A 24 -28.98 16.46 16.35
C SER A 24 -28.55 15.65 15.11
N ASN A 25 -28.98 14.39 15.13
CA ASN A 25 -28.76 13.26 14.22
C ASN A 25 -28.98 13.52 12.72
N ALA A 26 -28.33 12.69 11.90
CA ALA A 26 -28.93 12.16 10.67
C ALA A 26 -28.59 10.67 10.54
N ASN A 27 -29.66 9.87 10.53
CA ASN A 27 -29.64 8.43 10.28
C ASN A 27 -29.57 8.15 8.78
N ASP A 28 -28.88 7.05 8.52
CA ASP A 28 -28.85 6.18 7.35
C ASP A 28 -30.24 5.62 7.00
N SER A 29 -30.55 5.50 5.71
CA SER A 29 -31.66 4.68 5.17
C SER A 29 -31.43 4.25 3.71
N THR A 30 -30.96 3.01 3.56
CA THR A 30 -31.54 1.86 2.80
C THR A 30 -31.90 1.93 1.30
N ALA A 31 -31.43 0.91 0.56
CA ALA A 31 -32.12 -0.02 -0.40
C ALA A 31 -31.11 -0.45 -1.50
N ASP A 32 -30.92 -1.67 -2.00
CA ASP A 32 -31.64 -2.96 -2.00
C ASP A 32 -30.61 -4.11 -2.19
N GLY A 33 -30.95 -5.32 -1.73
CA GLY A 33 -30.17 -6.53 -2.02
C GLY A 33 -30.78 -7.78 -1.40
N GLU A 34 -31.82 -8.32 -2.04
CA GLU A 34 -32.42 -9.62 -1.66
C GLU A 34 -31.68 -10.80 -2.32
N ALA A 35 -31.24 -11.77 -1.50
CA ALA A 35 -31.03 -13.15 -1.92
C ALA A 35 -31.08 -14.14 -0.72
N SER A 36 -32.08 -15.02 -0.77
CA SER A 36 -32.01 -16.47 -0.47
C SER A 36 -31.93 -17.01 0.98
N GLY A 37 -32.80 -18.00 1.26
CA GLY A 37 -32.50 -19.18 2.12
C GLY A 37 -33.15 -19.17 3.51
N GLU A 38 -34.38 -19.66 3.75
CA GLU A 38 -34.81 -21.07 3.94
C GLU A 38 -34.30 -21.77 5.24
N LEU A 39 -35.29 -22.25 6.05
CA LEU A 39 -35.24 -23.35 7.06
C LEU A 39 -34.52 -23.07 8.40
N VAL A 40 -34.82 -23.60 9.59
CA VAL A 40 -35.84 -24.44 10.28
C VAL A 40 -35.47 -24.44 11.78
N SER A 41 -36.45 -24.69 12.65
CA SER A 41 -36.38 -25.51 13.89
C SER A 41 -35.54 -25.14 15.14
N ASP A 42 -36.31 -24.97 16.23
CA ASP A 42 -36.28 -25.76 17.48
C ASP A 42 -35.45 -25.36 18.74
N GLU A 43 -36.20 -25.42 19.85
CA GLU A 43 -35.92 -25.86 21.22
C GLU A 43 -34.91 -25.14 22.16
N SER A 44 -35.50 -24.39 23.10
CA SER A 44 -35.44 -24.57 24.57
C SER A 44 -34.13 -24.97 25.27
N ALA A 45 -33.65 -24.11 26.21
CA ALA A 45 -33.53 -24.39 27.67
C ALA A 45 -32.62 -23.39 28.42
N LEU A 46 -33.13 -22.90 29.59
CA LEU A 46 -32.45 -22.56 30.87
C LEU A 46 -31.20 -21.60 30.81
N ASP A 47 -30.98 -20.61 31.68
CA ASP A 47 -31.04 -20.56 33.14
C ASP A 47 -30.83 -19.10 33.61
N ARG A 48 -31.09 -18.88 34.89
CA ARG A 48 -31.12 -17.65 35.69
C ARG A 48 -29.86 -16.78 35.63
N SER A 49 -30.04 -15.46 35.70
CA SER A 49 -29.10 -14.55 36.40
C SER A 49 -29.80 -13.28 36.90
N MET A 50 -29.50 -12.94 38.15
CA MET A 50 -29.97 -11.80 38.93
C MET A 50 -29.18 -10.51 38.63
N PRO A 51 -29.64 -9.33 39.11
CA PRO A 51 -29.09 -8.03 38.76
C PRO A 51 -28.05 -7.47 39.76
N ASP A 52 -27.14 -6.67 39.20
CA ASP A 52 -26.71 -5.31 39.58
C ASP A 52 -26.69 -4.91 41.08
N ARG A 53 -25.50 -4.61 41.61
CA ARG A 53 -25.31 -3.81 42.84
C ARG A 53 -24.03 -2.97 42.83
N SER A 54 -24.26 -1.67 43.03
CA SER A 54 -23.34 -0.57 43.19
C SER A 54 -22.58 -0.55 44.53
N ALA A 55 -21.45 0.17 44.54
CA ALA A 55 -20.61 0.54 45.68
C ALA A 55 -21.34 1.37 46.78
N PRO A 56 -20.72 1.53 47.97
CA PRO A 56 -20.28 2.89 48.34
C PRO A 56 -19.04 3.01 49.27
N ASP A 57 -18.69 4.28 49.47
CA ASP A 57 -17.59 4.99 50.17
C ASP A 57 -17.20 4.65 51.64
N GLU A 58 -15.97 5.09 51.98
CA GLU A 58 -15.36 5.20 53.33
C GLU A 58 -15.89 6.39 54.16
N PRO A 59 -15.64 6.41 55.50
CA PRO A 59 -14.71 7.41 56.06
C PRO A 59 -13.91 7.02 57.35
N ALA A 60 -13.00 7.93 57.75
CA ALA A 60 -11.89 7.85 58.72
C ALA A 60 -12.15 8.18 60.23
N GLY A 61 -11.10 8.02 61.07
CA GLY A 61 -10.86 8.55 62.45
C GLY A 61 -10.42 7.44 63.45
N ASP A 62 -9.47 7.53 64.40
CA ASP A 62 -8.72 8.61 65.07
C ASP A 62 -7.48 8.07 65.87
N GLU A 63 -6.58 9.00 66.22
CA GLU A 63 -5.29 9.12 67.00
C GLU A 63 -5.11 8.38 68.38
N PRO A 64 -3.96 8.47 69.17
CA PRO A 64 -2.96 9.57 69.28
C PRO A 64 -1.45 9.28 69.60
N ALA A 65 -0.70 10.40 69.72
CA ALA A 65 0.75 10.67 69.87
C ALA A 65 1.39 10.47 71.27
N ASP A 66 2.74 10.47 71.40
CA ASP A 66 3.55 11.60 71.98
C ASP A 66 5.10 11.40 72.03
N ASP A 67 5.81 12.55 71.87
CA ASP A 67 7.12 13.07 72.33
C ASP A 67 8.52 12.38 72.21
N GLY A 68 9.52 13.17 71.76
CA GLY A 68 10.98 12.89 71.60
C GLY A 68 11.85 12.99 72.88
N PRO A 69 13.21 13.19 72.85
CA PRO A 69 13.94 14.16 72.01
C PRO A 69 15.38 13.78 71.54
N MET A 70 15.99 14.77 70.86
CA MET A 70 17.29 14.89 70.17
C MET A 70 18.59 14.62 70.95
N GLY A 71 19.64 14.20 70.21
CA GLY A 71 21.06 14.35 70.53
C GLY A 71 21.93 13.87 69.37
N GLY A 72 22.69 14.76 68.72
CA GLY A 72 23.55 14.43 67.57
C GLY A 72 25.01 14.19 67.95
N GLU A 73 25.80 13.69 66.99
CA GLU A 73 27.22 14.02 66.79
C GLU A 73 27.72 13.43 65.45
N SER A 74 28.69 14.13 64.85
CA SER A 74 29.23 14.02 63.49
C SER A 74 30.56 13.27 63.48
N THR A 75 30.88 12.56 62.39
CA THR A 75 32.20 12.30 61.73
C THR A 75 32.00 11.10 60.77
N GLY A 76 32.44 11.03 59.51
CA GLY A 76 33.38 11.85 58.75
C GLY A 76 34.61 11.03 58.34
N ASP A 77 34.47 10.05 57.42
CA ASP A 77 35.58 9.36 56.72
C ASP A 77 35.08 9.02 55.29
N GLN A 78 35.36 9.83 54.27
CA GLN A 78 36.57 9.81 53.41
C GLN A 78 36.83 8.47 52.72
N GLU A 79 36.24 8.32 51.52
CA GLU A 79 36.80 7.54 50.43
C GLU A 79 38.17 8.11 50.01
N PRO A 80 39.19 7.28 49.78
CA PRO A 80 40.36 7.70 49.01
C PRO A 80 40.29 7.17 47.57
N THR A 81 40.19 8.10 46.63
CA THR A 81 40.74 7.94 45.27
C THR A 81 42.15 8.54 45.23
N VAL A 82 43.05 7.94 44.44
CA VAL A 82 44.27 8.44 43.75
C VAL A 82 45.17 7.21 43.50
N SER A 83 45.17 6.63 42.30
CA SER A 83 45.89 7.02 41.05
C SER A 83 47.39 6.72 41.08
N GLY A 84 47.87 5.99 40.07
CA GLY A 84 49.30 5.91 39.76
C GLY A 84 49.70 4.74 38.85
N ALA A 85 49.66 4.97 37.54
CA ALA A 85 50.13 4.06 36.51
C ALA A 85 51.63 3.72 36.66
N VAL A 86 51.95 2.43 36.50
CA VAL A 86 53.26 1.98 36.02
C VAL A 86 52.98 1.10 34.80
N GLY A 87 53.41 1.60 33.64
CA GLY A 87 53.30 0.90 32.37
C GLY A 87 54.23 -0.30 32.32
N GLY A 88 53.64 -1.46 32.06
CA GLY A 88 54.27 -2.63 31.49
C GLY A 88 53.24 -3.27 30.57
N SER A 89 53.51 -3.31 29.28
CA SER A 89 52.62 -3.87 28.26
C SER A 89 52.39 -5.36 28.52
N GLY A 90 51.27 -5.68 29.18
CA GLY A 90 50.68 -7.02 29.19
C GLY A 90 49.44 -7.04 28.29
N PRO A 91 49.06 -8.18 27.70
CA PRO A 91 47.92 -8.27 26.80
C PRO A 91 46.60 -7.85 27.48
N ASP A 92 45.72 -7.23 26.68
CA ASP A 92 44.42 -6.69 27.09
C ASP A 92 43.60 -7.68 27.92
N ARG A 93 43.20 -7.25 29.11
CA ARG A 93 42.48 -8.07 30.11
C ARG A 93 41.00 -8.29 29.79
N SER A 94 40.54 -7.88 28.60
CA SER A 94 39.17 -8.01 28.09
C SER A 94 38.99 -9.14 27.05
N VAL A 95 40.04 -9.92 26.76
CA VAL A 95 40.07 -10.82 25.58
C VAL A 95 39.61 -12.26 25.87
N LEU A 96 39.57 -12.69 27.13
CA LEU A 96 39.25 -14.08 27.50
C LEU A 96 37.83 -14.22 28.07
N ASN A 97 36.92 -14.75 27.26
CA ASN A 97 35.61 -15.23 27.71
C ASN A 97 35.81 -16.48 28.62
N ARG A 98 34.90 -16.72 29.58
CA ARG A 98 34.85 -17.89 30.49
C ARG A 98 35.06 -19.23 29.78
N ALA A 99 34.50 -19.36 28.59
CA ALA A 99 34.75 -20.44 27.64
C ALA A 99 36.24 -20.70 27.35
N ALA A 100 36.99 -19.63 27.05
CA ALA A 100 38.40 -19.69 26.73
C ALA A 100 39.23 -20.05 27.97
N ILE A 101 38.85 -19.53 29.14
CA ILE A 101 39.51 -19.86 30.42
C ILE A 101 39.33 -21.36 30.74
N ARG A 102 38.12 -21.90 30.51
CA ARG A 102 37.83 -23.33 30.69
C ARG A 102 38.67 -24.20 29.76
N ARG A 103 38.67 -23.94 28.44
CA ARG A 103 39.48 -24.70 27.48
C ARG A 103 40.97 -24.61 27.78
N PHE A 104 41.46 -23.42 28.15
CA PHE A 104 42.86 -23.24 28.55
C PHE A 104 43.18 -24.13 29.75
N THR A 105 42.33 -24.09 30.77
CA THR A 105 42.50 -24.91 31.98
C THR A 105 42.44 -26.40 31.64
N GLU A 106 41.50 -26.83 30.80
CA GLU A 106 41.41 -28.22 30.32
C GLU A 106 42.65 -28.66 29.56
N GLY A 107 43.13 -27.85 28.60
CA GLY A 107 44.34 -28.14 27.85
C GLY A 107 45.60 -28.26 28.73
N VAL A 108 45.70 -27.44 29.78
CA VAL A 108 46.77 -27.56 30.78
C VAL A 108 46.63 -28.86 31.58
N PHE A 109 45.41 -29.25 31.95
CA PHE A 109 45.18 -30.49 32.69
C PHE A 109 45.50 -31.73 31.83
N ASP A 110 45.07 -31.76 30.58
CA ASP A 110 45.35 -32.84 29.64
C ASP A 110 46.85 -32.98 29.36
N ALA A 111 47.57 -31.86 29.25
CA ALA A 111 49.01 -31.85 28.98
C ALA A 111 49.86 -32.24 30.21
N HIS A 112 49.40 -31.94 31.43
CA HIS A 112 50.18 -32.12 32.66
C HIS A 112 49.62 -33.17 33.63
N GLY A 113 48.65 -33.98 33.20
CA GLY A 113 48.13 -35.12 33.96
C GLY A 113 47.14 -34.75 35.09
N GLY A 114 46.47 -33.60 34.99
CA GLY A 114 45.36 -33.25 35.87
C GLY A 114 44.10 -34.04 35.50
N ASN A 115 43.22 -34.29 36.46
CA ASN A 115 41.96 -35.01 36.22
C ASN A 115 40.75 -34.19 36.68
N VAL A 116 39.69 -34.18 35.88
CA VAL A 116 38.43 -33.50 36.20
C VAL A 116 37.40 -34.57 36.59
N GLU A 117 37.01 -34.59 37.86
CA GLU A 117 36.10 -35.59 38.45
C GLU A 117 34.62 -35.27 38.12
N GLU A 118 34.24 -33.99 38.05
CA GLU A 118 32.87 -33.56 37.72
C GLU A 118 32.88 -32.21 36.98
N ARG A 119 32.05 -32.09 35.94
CA ARG A 119 31.96 -30.90 35.08
C ARG A 119 30.55 -30.32 35.08
N THR A 120 30.40 -29.13 35.66
CA THR A 120 29.26 -28.25 35.39
C THR A 120 29.76 -27.01 34.64
N ASN A 121 28.84 -26.21 34.08
CA ASN A 121 29.22 -25.02 33.33
C ASN A 121 30.04 -24.02 34.17
N GLY A 122 29.85 -23.94 35.50
CA GLY A 122 30.56 -22.98 36.35
C GLY A 122 31.53 -23.56 37.35
N ARG A 123 31.47 -24.87 37.59
CA ARG A 123 32.18 -25.51 38.69
C ARG A 123 32.76 -26.85 38.28
N TRP A 124 34.07 -26.99 38.42
CA TRP A 124 34.79 -28.24 38.13
C TRP A 124 35.42 -28.79 39.40
N SER A 125 35.10 -30.04 39.74
CA SER A 125 35.82 -30.77 40.79
C SER A 125 37.06 -31.38 40.17
N VAL A 126 38.25 -30.97 40.60
CA VAL A 126 39.51 -31.33 39.93
C VAL A 126 40.57 -31.87 40.88
N THR A 127 41.38 -32.81 40.38
CA THR A 127 42.66 -33.20 40.97
C THR A 127 43.77 -32.48 40.22
N LEU A 128 44.51 -31.63 40.93
CA LEU A 128 45.54 -30.77 40.35
C LEU A 128 46.79 -31.57 39.99
N PRO A 129 47.46 -31.29 38.86
CA PRO A 129 48.81 -31.78 38.59
C PRO A 129 49.77 -31.44 39.74
N ASP A 130 50.76 -32.30 40.04
CA ASP A 130 51.69 -32.10 41.18
C ASP A 130 52.31 -30.68 41.22
N ALA A 131 52.73 -30.16 40.06
CA ALA A 131 53.29 -28.81 39.94
C ALA A 131 52.28 -27.71 40.28
N LEU A 132 51.01 -27.89 39.90
CA LEU A 132 49.93 -26.96 40.22
C LEU A 132 49.47 -27.11 41.69
N ALA A 133 49.43 -28.34 42.19
CA ALA A 133 49.11 -28.66 43.59
C ALA A 133 50.15 -28.03 44.54
N GLU A 134 51.43 -28.07 44.20
CA GLU A 134 52.50 -27.41 44.96
C GLU A 134 52.36 -25.88 44.92
N ALA A 135 52.02 -25.30 43.77
CA ALA A 135 51.86 -23.85 43.61
C ALA A 135 50.63 -23.28 44.36
N VAL A 136 49.54 -24.03 44.39
CA VAL A 136 48.24 -23.59 44.97
C VAL A 136 48.06 -24.08 46.41
N GLY A 137 48.73 -25.17 46.81
CA GLY A 137 48.77 -25.69 48.18
C GLY A 137 47.74 -26.79 48.50
N TYR A 138 47.07 -27.35 47.49
CA TYR A 138 46.04 -28.39 47.65
C TYR A 138 46.10 -29.38 46.48
N GLU A 139 45.88 -30.68 46.72
CA GLU A 139 45.87 -31.72 45.66
C GLU A 139 44.52 -31.80 44.94
N ARG A 140 43.43 -31.45 45.63
CA ARG A 140 42.09 -31.36 45.08
C ARG A 140 41.52 -29.98 45.34
N ALA A 141 40.83 -29.44 44.34
CA ALA A 141 40.18 -28.15 44.43
C ALA A 141 38.88 -28.17 43.62
N THR A 142 37.98 -27.26 43.97
CA THR A 142 36.80 -27.01 43.15
C THR A 142 36.98 -25.69 42.42
N PHE A 143 37.22 -25.76 41.12
CA PHE A 143 37.45 -24.58 40.29
C PHE A 143 36.12 -23.90 39.96
N VAL A 144 36.03 -22.61 40.26
CA VAL A 144 34.89 -21.74 39.95
C VAL A 144 35.33 -20.71 38.92
N PHE A 145 34.73 -20.73 37.73
CA PHE A 145 35.13 -19.85 36.62
C PHE A 145 34.39 -18.51 36.61
N ASP A 146 33.44 -18.31 37.52
CA ASP A 146 32.62 -17.11 37.63
C ASP A 146 32.04 -16.98 39.06
N PRO A 147 32.51 -16.02 39.88
CA PRO A 147 32.06 -15.88 41.25
C PRO A 147 30.84 -14.98 41.43
N GLU A 148 30.20 -14.50 40.35
CA GLU A 148 29.10 -13.53 40.45
C GLU A 148 28.01 -14.02 41.42
N ASP A 149 27.90 -13.30 42.55
CA ASP A 149 26.90 -13.39 43.61
C ASP A 149 26.90 -14.58 44.58
N ARG A 150 28.00 -15.34 44.73
CA ARG A 150 28.10 -16.39 45.78
C ARG A 150 29.29 -16.17 46.74
N PRO A 151 29.11 -16.36 48.07
CA PRO A 151 30.26 -16.56 48.94
C PRO A 151 30.94 -17.86 48.52
N VAL A 152 32.13 -17.72 47.94
CA VAL A 152 33.04 -18.82 47.59
C VAL A 152 33.26 -19.66 48.85
N GLY A 153 32.95 -20.95 48.80
CA GLY A 153 33.20 -21.85 49.93
C GLY A 153 34.69 -21.87 50.28
N SER A 154 35.06 -22.27 51.50
CA SER A 154 36.48 -22.32 51.92
C SER A 154 37.37 -23.20 51.04
N ASP A 155 36.77 -24.12 50.27
CA ASP A 155 37.43 -25.09 49.39
C ASP A 155 37.24 -24.77 47.89
N ASP A 156 36.57 -23.66 47.57
CA ASP A 156 36.35 -23.20 46.19
C ASP A 156 37.48 -22.26 45.75
N VAL A 157 37.94 -22.44 44.52
CA VAL A 157 39.08 -21.73 43.94
C VAL A 157 38.65 -21.02 42.68
N VAL A 158 38.69 -19.69 42.70
CA VAL A 158 38.30 -18.88 41.54
C VAL A 158 39.40 -18.91 40.47
N VAL A 159 39.04 -19.34 39.26
CA VAL A 159 39.92 -19.38 38.10
C VAL A 159 39.52 -18.27 37.14
N ALA A 160 40.16 -17.11 37.30
CA ALA A 160 39.92 -15.93 36.48
C ALA A 160 41.24 -15.17 36.25
N PRO A 161 41.37 -14.37 35.18
CA PRO A 161 42.55 -13.56 34.94
C PRO A 161 42.92 -12.71 36.16
N GLY A 162 44.16 -12.85 36.64
CA GLY A 162 44.66 -12.16 37.83
C GLY A 162 44.50 -12.93 39.15
N THR A 163 43.82 -14.09 39.17
CA THR A 163 43.87 -14.97 40.33
C THR A 163 45.19 -15.74 40.38
N ARG A 164 45.64 -16.09 41.59
CA ARG A 164 46.88 -16.84 41.81
C ARG A 164 46.87 -18.17 41.05
N VAL A 165 45.71 -18.82 40.98
CA VAL A 165 45.54 -20.11 40.31
C VAL A 165 45.61 -19.97 38.81
N PHE A 166 44.98 -18.95 38.22
CA PHE A 166 45.11 -18.67 36.80
C PHE A 166 46.56 -18.33 36.43
N GLY A 167 47.26 -17.54 37.24
CA GLY A 167 48.69 -17.27 37.05
C GLY A 167 49.55 -18.53 37.11
N ALA A 168 49.24 -19.46 38.01
CA ALA A 168 49.92 -20.76 38.11
C ALA A 168 49.63 -21.67 36.91
N LEU A 169 48.39 -21.65 36.37
CA LEU A 169 48.04 -22.35 35.13
C LEU A 169 48.81 -21.79 33.93
N CYS A 170 48.93 -20.46 33.81
CA CYS A 170 49.77 -19.81 32.79
C CYS A 170 51.24 -20.21 32.91
N ALA A 171 51.78 -20.21 34.13
CA ALA A 171 53.16 -20.63 34.36
C ALA A 171 53.39 -22.09 33.95
N LEU A 172 52.46 -22.98 34.33
CA LEU A 172 52.54 -24.41 34.00
C LEU A 172 52.44 -24.67 32.49
N ALA A 173 51.56 -23.94 31.79
CA ALA A 173 51.45 -24.02 30.33
C ALA A 173 52.74 -23.61 29.58
N GLY A 174 53.56 -22.76 30.20
CA GLY A 174 54.87 -22.34 29.68
C GLY A 174 55.98 -23.37 29.89
N GLU A 175 55.78 -24.38 30.73
CA GLU A 175 56.77 -25.44 30.98
C GLU A 175 56.62 -26.60 29.97
N PRO A 176 57.71 -27.19 29.48
CA PRO A 176 57.62 -28.32 28.57
C PRO A 176 56.98 -29.53 29.28
N ALA A 177 55.85 -30.00 28.75
CA ALA A 177 55.10 -31.13 29.31
C ALA A 177 56.02 -32.32 29.61
N SER A 178 56.11 -32.69 30.89
CA SER A 178 56.88 -33.84 31.33
C SER A 178 56.15 -35.10 30.87
N ARG A 179 56.72 -35.81 29.91
CA ARG A 179 56.20 -37.11 29.45
C ARG A 179 56.02 -38.05 30.64
N PRO A 180 54.89 -38.76 30.79
CA PRO A 180 54.74 -39.76 31.84
C PRO A 180 55.76 -40.87 31.63
N SER A 181 56.68 -41.00 32.59
CA SER A 181 57.61 -42.11 32.69
C SER A 181 56.85 -43.36 33.12
N LEU A 182 56.39 -44.15 32.14
CA LEU A 182 55.97 -45.53 32.37
C LEU A 182 57.22 -46.38 32.64
N SER A 183 57.40 -46.77 33.91
CA SER A 183 58.36 -47.76 34.34
C SER A 183 57.81 -49.17 34.11
N GLU A 184 57.96 -49.69 32.89
CA GLU A 184 57.90 -51.13 32.63
C GLU A 184 59.27 -51.65 32.20
N SER A 185 59.76 -52.60 32.97
CA SER A 185 61.07 -53.24 32.91
C SER A 185 61.15 -54.28 31.80
N VAL A 186 62.01 -54.12 30.78
CA VAL A 186 62.71 -55.23 30.09
C VAL A 186 64.03 -54.75 29.46
N SER A 187 65.11 -55.41 29.88
CA SER A 187 66.44 -55.69 29.31
C SER A 187 66.99 -54.97 28.06
N GLU A 188 68.21 -54.44 28.27
CA GLU A 188 69.38 -54.28 27.37
C GLU A 188 69.56 -55.37 26.28
N PRO A 189 70.23 -55.08 25.13
CA PRO A 189 71.68 -54.76 25.14
C PRO A 189 72.22 -53.68 24.19
N GLU A 190 73.31 -53.07 24.69
CA GLU A 190 74.52 -52.50 24.06
C GLU A 190 74.54 -52.28 22.54
N LEU A 191 74.95 -51.06 22.14
CA LEU A 191 76.10 -50.77 21.27
C LEU A 191 76.33 -49.24 21.19
N GLU A 192 77.46 -48.77 21.71
CA GLU A 192 78.04 -47.43 21.48
C GLU A 192 78.96 -47.43 20.22
N PRO A 193 79.72 -46.36 19.92
CA PRO A 193 79.33 -45.00 19.50
C PRO A 193 80.17 -44.51 18.29
N GLU A 194 79.79 -43.46 17.54
CA GLU A 194 80.74 -42.56 16.84
C GLU A 194 80.08 -41.17 16.72
N SER A 195 80.48 -40.17 17.49
CA SER A 195 81.64 -39.26 17.36
C SER A 195 81.45 -38.17 16.28
N GLY A 196 81.46 -36.90 16.71
CA GLY A 196 81.30 -35.74 15.81
C GLY A 196 81.19 -34.37 16.47
N SER A 197 82.17 -34.02 17.31
CA SER A 197 82.72 -32.67 17.61
C SER A 197 81.83 -31.42 17.80
N ALA A 198 82.07 -30.80 18.95
CA ALA A 198 81.60 -29.50 19.45
C ALA A 198 82.25 -28.25 18.82
N SER A 199 81.65 -27.08 19.14
CA SER A 199 82.23 -25.76 19.52
C SER A 199 81.50 -24.62 18.78
N THR A 200 81.03 -23.48 19.33
CA THR A 200 80.98 -22.87 20.68
C THR A 200 80.19 -21.54 20.57
N ALA A 201 79.46 -21.19 21.64
CA ALA A 201 79.20 -19.83 22.19
C ALA A 201 78.19 -18.86 21.53
N ASP A 202 76.98 -18.82 22.13
CA ASP A 202 76.17 -17.70 22.71
C ASP A 202 76.59 -16.22 22.58
N PRO A 203 75.71 -15.23 22.90
CA PRO A 203 74.22 -15.23 22.96
C PRO A 203 73.60 -13.95 22.32
N GLU A 204 72.27 -13.89 22.10
CA GLU A 204 71.45 -12.69 22.41
C GLU A 204 69.94 -12.88 22.16
N ALA A 205 69.18 -12.57 23.22
CA ALA A 205 67.76 -12.18 23.28
C ALA A 205 66.69 -13.15 22.71
N ASP A 206 66.23 -14.04 23.58
CA ASP A 206 64.98 -14.80 23.46
C ASP A 206 63.80 -13.89 23.85
N ASP A 207 63.02 -13.44 22.87
CA ASP A 207 61.73 -12.78 23.08
C ASP A 207 60.63 -13.68 22.51
N ARG A 208 60.40 -14.79 23.24
CA ARG A 208 59.46 -15.85 22.88
C ARG A 208 58.11 -15.54 23.49
N VAL A 209 57.40 -14.59 22.88
CA VAL A 209 55.98 -14.36 23.14
C VAL A 209 55.19 -15.53 22.55
N GLU A 210 54.31 -16.10 23.37
CA GLU A 210 53.47 -17.27 23.14
C GLU A 210 52.83 -17.30 21.74
N ARG A 211 53.04 -18.43 21.05
CA ARG A 211 52.30 -18.78 19.84
C ARG A 211 50.92 -19.31 20.24
N PRO A 212 49.82 -18.93 19.56
CA PRO A 212 48.55 -19.62 19.74
C PRO A 212 48.70 -21.04 19.18
N ASN A 213 48.71 -22.01 20.08
CA ASN A 213 48.86 -23.42 19.74
C ASN A 213 47.46 -24.00 19.48
N GLY A 214 47.13 -24.25 18.22
CA GLY A 214 45.88 -24.88 17.79
C GLY A 214 45.50 -24.50 16.36
N ALA A 215 45.82 -25.36 15.38
CA ALA A 215 45.32 -25.39 14.00
C ALA A 215 45.52 -24.18 13.04
N ALA A 216 46.06 -23.03 13.44
CA ALA A 216 46.32 -21.92 12.51
C ALA A 216 47.76 -21.95 11.96
N GLY A 217 47.95 -22.49 10.74
CA GLY A 217 49.28 -22.52 10.10
C GLY A 217 49.34 -22.22 8.61
N ARG A 218 48.21 -22.13 7.91
CA ARG A 218 48.18 -21.69 6.50
C ARG A 218 46.98 -20.79 6.29
N VAL A 219 47.24 -19.50 6.07
CA VAL A 219 46.27 -18.63 5.43
C VAL A 219 46.03 -19.24 4.04
N GLY A 220 44.80 -19.70 3.77
CA GLY A 220 44.44 -20.15 2.44
C GLY A 220 44.47 -18.95 1.48
N PHE A 221 44.84 -19.14 0.22
CA PHE A 221 44.73 -18.09 -0.78
C PHE A 221 43.63 -18.47 -1.77
N LEU A 222 42.68 -17.57 -1.99
CA LEU A 222 41.61 -17.74 -2.95
C LEU A 222 41.55 -16.52 -3.86
N ARG A 223 41.65 -16.77 -5.17
CA ARG A 223 41.53 -15.74 -6.19
C ARG A 223 40.16 -15.82 -6.84
N LEU A 224 39.45 -14.71 -6.87
CA LEU A 224 38.10 -14.53 -7.36
C LEU A 224 38.15 -13.66 -8.62
N ASP A 225 38.51 -14.29 -9.73
CA ASP A 225 38.54 -13.64 -11.04
C ASP A 225 37.14 -13.62 -11.68
N SER A 226 36.96 -12.76 -12.67
CA SER A 226 35.71 -12.64 -13.43
C SER A 226 35.27 -13.92 -14.17
N ASP A 227 36.17 -14.85 -14.44
CA ASP A 227 35.82 -16.16 -15.03
C ASP A 227 35.14 -17.10 -14.03
N VAL A 228 35.39 -16.87 -12.73
CA VAL A 228 34.89 -17.70 -11.63
C VAL A 228 33.59 -17.13 -11.05
N LEU A 229 33.46 -15.81 -11.06
CA LEU A 229 32.29 -15.09 -10.56
C LEU A 229 31.37 -14.67 -11.71
N GLN A 230 30.10 -15.04 -11.62
CA GLN A 230 29.10 -14.55 -12.56
C GLN A 230 28.95 -13.03 -12.38
N SER A 231 29.06 -12.28 -13.48
CA SER A 231 28.74 -10.86 -13.48
C SER A 231 27.23 -10.69 -13.49
N HIS A 232 26.72 -9.78 -12.67
CA HIS A 232 25.29 -9.47 -12.60
C HIS A 232 25.01 -8.07 -13.14
N VAL A 233 23.76 -7.87 -13.57
CA VAL A 233 23.26 -6.58 -14.00
C VAL A 233 23.12 -5.67 -12.77
N PRO A 234 23.52 -4.40 -12.84
CA PRO A 234 23.29 -3.45 -11.75
C PRO A 234 21.81 -3.34 -11.39
N SER A 235 21.49 -3.46 -10.11
CA SER A 235 20.12 -3.46 -9.55
C SER A 235 19.27 -2.26 -9.96
N VAL A 236 19.88 -1.08 -10.14
CA VAL A 236 19.20 0.13 -10.63
C VAL A 236 18.59 -0.03 -12.03
N LEU A 237 19.21 -0.86 -12.89
CA LEU A 237 18.71 -1.11 -14.24
C LEU A 237 17.59 -2.15 -14.24
N ASP A 238 17.70 -3.17 -13.38
CA ASP A 238 16.64 -4.14 -13.15
C ASP A 238 15.38 -3.47 -12.56
N ALA A 239 15.56 -2.55 -11.60
CA ALA A 239 14.46 -1.82 -10.97
C ALA A 239 13.76 -0.82 -11.92
N ALA A 240 14.42 -0.41 -12.99
CA ALA A 240 13.87 0.49 -14.01
C ALA A 240 13.20 -0.27 -15.18
N ASP A 241 13.01 -1.59 -15.03
CA ASP A 241 12.38 -2.49 -16.01
C ASP A 241 13.06 -2.45 -17.40
N PHE A 242 14.37 -2.25 -17.45
CA PHE A 242 15.12 -2.33 -18.70
C PHE A 242 15.51 -3.77 -19.03
N GLU A 243 15.42 -4.14 -20.31
CA GLU A 243 16.10 -5.32 -20.81
C GLU A 243 17.59 -5.00 -20.91
N THR A 244 18.38 -5.56 -19.99
CA THR A 244 19.83 -5.31 -19.92
C THR A 244 20.62 -6.55 -20.25
N THR A 245 21.62 -6.41 -21.12
CA THR A 245 22.57 -7.47 -21.45
C THR A 245 23.99 -7.02 -21.13
N ILE A 246 24.76 -7.92 -20.53
CA ILE A 246 26.18 -7.68 -20.24
C ILE A 246 26.98 -8.01 -21.49
N GLU A 247 27.62 -7.01 -22.09
CA GLU A 247 28.45 -7.19 -23.28
C GLU A 247 29.84 -7.72 -22.93
N GLY A 248 30.35 -7.38 -21.74
CA GLY A 248 31.61 -7.90 -21.23
C GLY A 248 32.11 -7.21 -19.97
N PHE A 249 33.16 -7.77 -19.38
CA PHE A 249 33.88 -7.21 -18.23
C PHE A 249 35.37 -7.12 -18.54
N SER A 250 35.97 -5.96 -18.26
CA SER A 250 37.40 -5.70 -18.44
C SER A 250 38.06 -5.41 -17.09
N PRO A 251 38.89 -6.31 -16.53
CA PRO A 251 39.56 -6.08 -15.25
C PRO A 251 40.56 -4.94 -15.36
N ARG A 252 40.56 -4.04 -14.37
CA ARG A 252 41.49 -2.89 -14.26
C ARG A 252 42.48 -3.04 -13.10
N GLY A 253 42.15 -3.84 -12.10
CA GLY A 253 43.00 -4.13 -10.96
C GLY A 253 42.43 -5.24 -10.09
N SER A 254 43.14 -5.57 -9.01
CA SER A 254 42.70 -6.54 -8.01
C SER A 254 42.80 -5.95 -6.61
N GLU A 255 41.78 -6.16 -5.79
CA GLU A 255 41.80 -5.82 -4.36
C GLU A 255 42.04 -7.09 -3.53
N ARG A 256 42.32 -6.92 -2.22
CA ARG A 256 42.59 -8.03 -1.29
C ARG A 256 41.74 -7.90 -0.04
N ALA A 257 41.24 -9.01 0.48
CA ALA A 257 40.48 -9.08 1.72
C ALA A 257 40.89 -10.31 2.56
N LEU A 258 40.53 -10.32 3.84
CA LEU A 258 40.73 -11.46 4.73
C LEU A 258 39.37 -12.02 5.16
N ALA A 259 39.13 -13.31 4.86
CA ALA A 259 37.97 -14.06 5.32
C ALA A 259 38.31 -14.87 6.56
N PHE A 260 37.55 -14.68 7.63
CA PHE A 260 37.64 -15.42 8.88
C PHE A 260 36.43 -16.35 8.99
N HIS A 261 36.69 -17.65 9.14
CA HIS A 261 35.67 -18.65 9.37
C HIS A 261 35.64 -18.98 10.86
N PHE A 262 34.54 -18.66 11.51
CA PHE A 262 34.29 -18.92 12.92
C PHE A 262 33.36 -20.11 13.09
N ARG A 263 33.62 -20.94 14.09
CA ARG A 263 32.67 -21.94 14.61
C ARG A 263 32.14 -21.45 15.95
N ALA A 264 30.83 -21.28 16.03
CA ALA A 264 30.10 -21.03 17.27
C ALA A 264 29.51 -22.35 17.78
N GLN A 265 29.88 -22.75 19.00
CA GLN A 265 29.30 -23.90 19.69
C GLN A 265 28.41 -23.38 20.83
N PHE A 266 27.15 -23.82 20.83
CA PHE A 266 26.18 -23.50 21.89
C PHE A 266 26.09 -24.68 22.87
N LEU A 267 26.28 -24.41 24.15
CA LEU A 267 26.25 -25.40 25.23
C LEU A 267 25.05 -25.11 26.15
N SER A 268 24.03 -25.98 26.14
CA SER A 268 22.91 -25.96 27.10
C SER A 268 22.48 -27.39 27.48
N VAL A 269 21.59 -27.53 28.47
CA VAL A 269 21.07 -28.83 28.95
C VAL A 269 20.12 -29.46 27.94
N HIS A 270 19.30 -28.63 27.27
CA HIS A 270 18.26 -29.12 26.36
C HIS A 270 18.68 -29.11 24.89
N SER A 271 19.74 -28.38 24.52
CA SER A 271 20.27 -28.44 23.16
C SER A 271 21.30 -29.56 23.04
N TYR A 272 21.03 -30.52 22.15
CA TYR A 272 22.12 -31.23 21.46
C TYR A 272 23.09 -30.16 20.95
N GLN A 273 24.39 -30.33 21.17
CA GLN A 273 25.44 -29.42 20.74
C GLN A 273 25.10 -28.83 19.37
N ARG A 274 24.69 -27.55 19.35
CA ARG A 274 24.40 -26.84 18.11
C ARG A 274 25.70 -26.17 17.70
N GLU A 275 26.16 -26.47 16.51
CA GLU A 275 27.34 -25.84 15.91
C GLU A 275 26.88 -25.02 14.71
N GLU A 276 27.34 -23.78 14.65
CA GLU A 276 27.12 -22.89 13.51
C GLU A 276 28.45 -22.34 13.03
N THR A 277 28.58 -22.19 11.72
CA THR A 277 29.77 -21.60 11.10
C THR A 277 29.43 -20.25 10.51
N TYR A 278 30.24 -19.23 10.82
CA TYR A 278 30.08 -17.88 10.34
C TYR A 278 31.32 -17.47 9.56
N THR A 279 31.12 -16.87 8.39
CA THR A 279 32.22 -16.31 7.59
C THR A 279 32.12 -14.81 7.63
N VAL A 280 33.17 -14.14 8.11
CA VAL A 280 33.28 -12.68 8.11
C VAL A 280 34.44 -12.27 7.23
N VAL A 281 34.19 -11.40 6.26
CA VAL A 281 35.23 -10.87 5.37
C VAL A 281 35.52 -9.43 5.75
N VAL A 282 36.80 -9.08 5.82
CA VAL A 282 37.27 -7.76 6.26
C VAL A 282 38.28 -7.22 5.26
N ASP A 283 38.15 -5.95 4.89
CA ASP A 283 39.22 -5.21 4.22
C ASP A 283 40.35 -4.95 5.23
N PRO A 284 41.55 -5.52 5.04
CA PRO A 284 42.67 -5.35 5.96
C PRO A 284 43.15 -3.90 6.08
N ALA A 285 43.02 -3.07 5.04
CA ALA A 285 43.50 -1.69 5.04
C ALA A 285 42.57 -0.77 5.84
N THR A 286 41.26 -0.88 5.60
CA THR A 286 40.26 -0.01 6.26
C THR A 286 39.69 -0.62 7.55
N ARG A 287 39.90 -1.93 7.77
CA ARG A 287 39.26 -2.74 8.83
C ARG A 287 37.73 -2.75 8.75
N SER A 288 37.18 -2.41 7.59
CA SER A 288 35.75 -2.46 7.33
C SER A 288 35.32 -3.90 7.03
N VAL A 289 34.15 -4.28 7.53
CA VAL A 289 33.54 -5.57 7.22
C VAL A 289 32.92 -5.48 5.83
N LEU A 290 33.13 -6.51 5.00
CA LEU A 290 32.63 -6.63 3.64
C LEU A 290 31.54 -7.72 3.59
N PRO A 291 30.31 -7.44 4.04
CA PRO A 291 29.25 -8.43 4.16
C PRO A 291 28.82 -9.00 2.80
N SER A 292 28.76 -8.18 1.74
CA SER A 292 28.42 -8.63 0.38
C SER A 292 29.43 -9.65 -0.15
N LEU A 293 30.72 -9.42 0.12
CA LEU A 293 31.79 -10.35 -0.23
C LEU A 293 31.69 -11.65 0.59
N ALA A 294 31.37 -11.56 1.89
CA ALA A 294 31.16 -12.73 2.74
C ALA A 294 29.97 -13.58 2.28
N ALA A 295 28.87 -12.94 1.90
CA ALA A 295 27.68 -13.60 1.37
C ALA A 295 27.97 -14.30 0.04
N ARG A 296 28.65 -13.61 -0.90
CA ARG A 296 29.08 -14.22 -2.17
C ARG A 296 30.03 -15.38 -1.96
N LEU A 297 31.06 -15.20 -1.12
CA LEU A 297 31.99 -16.27 -0.81
C LEU A 297 31.26 -17.51 -0.27
N SER A 298 30.32 -17.32 0.67
CA SER A 298 29.55 -18.42 1.27
C SER A 298 28.62 -19.10 0.25
N ALA A 299 27.98 -18.34 -0.64
CA ALA A 299 27.10 -18.87 -1.68
C ALA A 299 27.85 -19.69 -2.73
N HIS A 300 29.08 -19.30 -3.07
CA HIS A 300 29.87 -19.93 -4.13
C HIS A 300 30.92 -20.93 -3.62
N LEU A 301 31.23 -20.95 -2.32
CA LEU A 301 32.22 -21.85 -1.70
C LEU A 301 32.08 -23.32 -2.11
N PRO A 302 30.87 -23.92 -2.15
CA PRO A 302 30.72 -25.32 -2.55
C PRO A 302 31.25 -25.59 -3.97
N ARG A 303 30.98 -24.67 -4.92
CA ARG A 303 31.42 -24.80 -6.32
C ARG A 303 32.92 -24.53 -6.50
N LEU A 304 33.48 -23.64 -5.68
CA LEU A 304 34.91 -23.33 -5.68
C LEU A 304 35.77 -24.48 -5.15
N LEU A 305 35.21 -25.31 -4.27
CA LEU A 305 35.90 -26.49 -3.75
C LEU A 305 35.83 -27.69 -4.70
N ASP A 306 34.75 -27.83 -5.49
CA ASP A 306 34.58 -28.93 -6.45
C ASP A 306 35.38 -28.74 -7.76
N SER A 307 35.68 -27.50 -8.16
CA SER A 307 36.39 -27.18 -9.40
C SER A 307 37.92 -27.37 -9.33
N GLY A 308 38.46 -27.72 -8.17
CA GLY A 308 39.89 -27.99 -7.95
C GLY A 308 40.33 -29.45 -8.17
N GLY A 309 39.39 -30.35 -8.45
CA GLY A 309 39.65 -31.75 -8.78
C GLY A 309 39.33 -32.04 -10.25
N ASP A 310 40.08 -32.95 -10.86
CA ASP A 310 39.71 -33.62 -12.12
C ASP A 310 40.24 -33.00 -13.43
N GLY A 311 41.54 -32.71 -13.43
CA GLY A 311 42.37 -32.85 -14.64
C GLY A 311 42.84 -34.29 -14.84
N HIS A 312 41.94 -35.27 -14.86
CA HIS A 312 42.26 -36.64 -15.26
C HIS A 312 41.45 -37.05 -16.49
N ASP A 313 42.21 -37.13 -17.58
CA ASP A 313 41.94 -37.83 -18.82
C ASP A 313 41.38 -39.25 -18.56
N GLU A 314 40.07 -39.42 -18.65
CA GLU A 314 39.44 -40.73 -18.92
C GLU A 314 38.30 -40.56 -19.92
N GLY A 315 38.57 -40.98 -21.15
CA GLY A 315 37.57 -41.11 -22.20
C GLY A 315 36.52 -42.17 -21.86
N TYR A 316 35.29 -41.92 -22.28
CA TYR A 316 34.28 -42.95 -22.49
C TYR A 316 33.55 -42.73 -23.82
N GLU A 317 33.85 -43.64 -24.76
CA GLU A 317 33.05 -43.91 -25.95
C GLU A 317 31.72 -44.61 -25.61
N GLU A 318 30.77 -44.46 -26.54
CA GLU A 318 29.55 -45.26 -26.77
C GLU A 318 28.37 -45.06 -25.79
N LYS A 319 27.12 -44.85 -26.22
CA LYS A 319 26.42 -45.21 -27.48
C LYS A 319 25.02 -44.58 -27.38
N ARG A 320 24.53 -43.85 -28.40
CA ARG A 320 23.20 -44.10 -28.99
C ARG A 320 23.15 -43.61 -30.43
N ARG A 321 23.05 -44.60 -31.32
CA ARG A 321 22.61 -44.51 -32.71
C ARG A 321 21.17 -43.99 -32.79
N ALA A 322 20.90 -43.13 -33.77
CA ALA A 322 20.04 -43.38 -34.94
C ALA A 322 19.28 -42.10 -35.36
N GLY A 323 19.52 -41.65 -36.59
CA GLY A 323 18.81 -40.53 -37.20
C GLY A 323 19.50 -40.00 -38.46
N ASP A 324 19.61 -40.85 -39.49
CA ASP A 324 20.00 -40.45 -40.85
C ASP A 324 19.03 -39.42 -41.43
N ALA A 325 19.54 -38.34 -42.05
CA ALA A 325 19.34 -38.05 -43.48
C ALA A 325 19.91 -36.67 -43.91
N SER A 326 20.89 -36.72 -44.81
CA SER A 326 21.04 -35.92 -46.04
C SER A 326 21.19 -34.39 -45.96
N ALA A 327 22.36 -33.85 -46.36
CA ALA A 327 22.56 -33.29 -47.70
C ALA A 327 24.00 -32.75 -47.89
N THR A 328 24.42 -32.81 -49.15
CA THR A 328 25.75 -32.66 -49.75
C THR A 328 26.26 -31.22 -49.88
N GLY A 329 27.59 -31.04 -49.83
CA GLY A 329 28.24 -29.84 -50.41
C GLY A 329 29.73 -29.72 -50.09
N ARG A 330 30.58 -30.30 -50.94
CA ARG A 330 32.04 -30.09 -50.99
C ARG A 330 32.37 -28.65 -51.39
N THR A 331 33.49 -28.11 -50.91
CA THR A 331 34.66 -27.77 -51.75
C THR A 331 35.90 -27.57 -50.90
N ASP A 332 36.97 -28.20 -51.37
CA ASP A 332 38.36 -28.15 -50.92
C ASP A 332 39.02 -26.78 -51.12
N GLY A 333 40.10 -26.53 -50.39
CA GLY A 333 40.97 -25.36 -50.55
C GLY A 333 42.23 -25.50 -49.70
N ASP A 334 43.25 -26.12 -50.29
CA ASP A 334 44.58 -26.39 -49.75
C ASP A 334 45.50 -25.15 -49.58
N HIS A 335 46.68 -25.40 -48.99
CA HIS A 335 47.98 -24.68 -49.06
C HIS A 335 48.19 -23.51 -48.07
N ASP A 336 49.34 -23.31 -47.43
CA ASP A 336 50.66 -23.98 -47.45
C ASP A 336 51.45 -23.55 -46.20
N ASP A 337 52.36 -24.42 -45.79
CA ASP A 337 53.43 -24.20 -44.83
C ASP A 337 54.38 -23.05 -45.22
N HIS A 338 54.92 -22.32 -44.23
CA HIS A 338 56.35 -21.97 -44.26
C HIS A 338 56.91 -21.55 -42.89
N ASP A 339 57.78 -22.41 -42.38
CA ASP A 339 58.80 -22.15 -41.37
C ASP A 339 59.75 -21.00 -41.77
N GLY A 340 60.19 -20.22 -40.78
CA GLY A 340 61.21 -19.19 -40.94
C GLY A 340 61.95 -18.88 -39.63
N HIS A 341 62.92 -19.73 -39.30
CA HIS A 341 63.93 -19.51 -38.25
C HIS A 341 64.94 -18.39 -38.59
N GLY A 342 65.45 -17.75 -37.53
CA GLY A 342 66.77 -17.12 -37.46
C GLY A 342 66.74 -15.59 -37.32
N ASP A 343 67.65 -14.92 -36.65
CA ASP A 343 68.78 -15.25 -35.77
C ASP A 343 69.19 -13.90 -35.12
N HIS A 344 69.92 -13.97 -34.02
CA HIS A 344 70.41 -12.89 -33.18
C HIS A 344 71.24 -11.81 -33.90
N THR A 345 71.14 -10.56 -33.41
CA THR A 345 72.32 -9.69 -33.23
C THR A 345 72.16 -8.76 -32.03
N GLU A 346 73.30 -8.53 -31.36
CA GLU A 346 73.48 -7.94 -30.04
C GLU A 346 73.56 -6.41 -30.00
N ASN A 347 73.25 -5.87 -28.80
CA ASN A 347 73.90 -4.78 -28.07
C ASN A 347 73.89 -3.31 -28.57
N GLY A 348 73.42 -2.43 -27.66
CA GLY A 348 73.84 -1.02 -27.59
C GLY A 348 72.92 -0.16 -26.72
N GLY A 349 73.21 -0.05 -25.43
CA GLY A 349 72.36 0.65 -24.45
C GLY A 349 72.41 2.18 -24.46
N ARG A 350 71.48 2.78 -23.70
CA ARG A 350 71.69 4.00 -22.90
C ARG A 350 70.50 4.24 -21.96
N GLU A 351 70.86 4.55 -20.72
CA GLU A 351 70.02 4.93 -19.59
C GLU A 351 69.19 6.18 -19.90
N ALA A 352 67.92 6.18 -19.49
CA ALA A 352 67.20 7.35 -19.02
C ALA A 352 66.06 6.89 -18.10
N ASP A 353 66.08 7.42 -16.89
CA ASP A 353 65.14 7.21 -15.79
C ASP A 353 63.70 7.53 -16.20
N GLU A 354 62.82 6.54 -16.13
CA GLU A 354 61.38 6.75 -15.95
C GLU A 354 60.88 5.81 -14.87
N ALA A 355 60.29 6.41 -13.83
CA ALA A 355 59.75 5.74 -12.67
C ALA A 355 58.52 4.91 -13.07
N ASP A 356 58.78 3.63 -13.35
CA ASP A 356 57.80 2.57 -13.49
C ASP A 356 57.12 2.32 -12.13
N GLY A 357 55.82 2.60 -12.07
CA GLY A 357 54.97 2.29 -10.93
C GLY A 357 54.88 0.78 -10.79
N SER A 358 55.75 0.22 -9.95
CA SER A 358 55.83 -1.19 -9.65
C SER A 358 54.45 -1.76 -9.32
N ARG A 359 54.00 -2.72 -10.15
CA ARG A 359 53.05 -3.76 -9.75
C ARG A 359 53.43 -4.25 -8.36
N THR A 360 52.57 -4.04 -7.37
CA THR A 360 52.71 -4.66 -6.05
C THR A 360 52.41 -6.14 -6.17
N GLU A 361 53.45 -6.92 -6.48
CA GLU A 361 53.44 -8.36 -6.26
C GLU A 361 53.32 -8.63 -4.76
N GLY A 362 52.14 -9.14 -4.36
CA GLY A 362 51.84 -9.93 -3.16
C GLY A 362 52.80 -9.85 -1.96
N GLY A 363 52.80 -8.74 -1.23
CA GLY A 363 53.33 -8.74 0.14
C GLY A 363 52.37 -9.49 1.08
N GLU A 364 52.87 -10.49 1.81
CA GLU A 364 52.16 -11.09 2.94
C GLU A 364 51.70 -9.98 3.91
N PHE A 365 50.47 -10.04 4.39
CA PHE A 365 49.97 -9.04 5.34
C PHE A 365 50.83 -9.04 6.60
N ASP A 366 51.19 -7.86 7.09
CA ASP A 366 51.90 -7.76 8.36
C ASP A 366 50.98 -8.21 9.52
N ARG A 367 51.61 -8.64 10.61
CA ARG A 367 50.91 -9.21 11.77
C ARG A 367 49.90 -8.24 12.39
N GLU A 368 50.21 -6.93 12.42
CA GLU A 368 49.33 -5.93 13.04
C GLU A 368 48.05 -5.77 12.21
N THR A 369 48.17 -5.76 10.89
CA THR A 369 47.05 -5.72 9.96
C THR A 369 46.12 -6.94 10.14
N VAL A 370 46.67 -8.16 10.23
CA VAL A 370 45.87 -9.37 10.45
C VAL A 370 45.16 -9.35 11.80
N LEU A 371 45.84 -8.90 12.87
CA LEU A 371 45.23 -8.79 14.20
C LEU A 371 44.13 -7.72 14.27
N GLY A 372 44.31 -6.61 13.57
CA GLY A 372 43.28 -5.57 13.43
C GLY A 372 42.05 -6.10 12.69
N ALA A 373 42.25 -6.80 11.58
CA ALA A 373 41.17 -7.43 10.81
C ALA A 373 40.46 -8.52 11.62
N TYR A 374 41.21 -9.35 12.35
CA TYR A 374 40.64 -10.37 13.25
C TYR A 374 39.76 -9.75 14.35
N SER A 375 40.19 -8.64 14.94
CA SER A 375 39.42 -7.96 15.99
C SER A 375 38.09 -7.41 15.45
N ALA A 376 38.09 -6.87 14.22
CA ALA A 376 36.87 -6.46 13.53
C ALA A 376 35.96 -7.67 13.22
N ALA A 377 36.55 -8.74 12.67
CA ALA A 377 35.84 -9.96 12.32
C ALA A 377 35.21 -10.66 13.54
N LYS A 378 35.93 -10.70 14.67
CA LYS A 378 35.44 -11.31 15.91
C LYS A 378 34.24 -10.55 16.47
N ARG A 379 34.25 -9.21 16.44
CA ARG A 379 33.13 -8.39 16.89
C ARG A 379 31.89 -8.66 16.05
N GLU A 380 32.04 -8.67 14.72
CA GLU A 380 30.95 -9.01 13.80
C GLU A 380 30.41 -10.42 14.04
N ALA A 381 31.30 -11.41 14.25
CA ALA A 381 30.89 -12.79 14.53
C ALA A 381 30.11 -12.91 15.85
N ILE A 382 30.49 -12.15 16.89
CA ILE A 382 29.74 -12.08 18.15
C ILE A 382 28.35 -11.48 17.90
N GLU A 383 28.26 -10.37 17.17
CA GLU A 383 26.98 -9.72 16.84
C GLU A 383 26.07 -10.66 16.01
N ALA A 384 26.63 -11.44 15.09
CA ALA A 384 25.88 -12.41 14.29
C ALA A 384 25.36 -13.61 15.11
N VAL A 385 26.09 -14.04 16.14
CA VAL A 385 25.76 -15.19 16.99
C VAL A 385 24.75 -14.83 18.09
N GLU A 386 24.75 -13.58 18.55
CA GLU A 386 23.97 -13.14 19.69
C GLU A 386 22.45 -13.38 19.56
N PRO A 387 21.78 -13.17 18.41
CA PRO A 387 20.35 -13.46 18.28
C PRO A 387 20.01 -14.93 18.54
N THR A 388 20.85 -15.86 18.07
CA THR A 388 20.68 -17.30 18.30
C THR A 388 20.96 -17.66 19.76
N ALA A 389 21.96 -17.02 20.37
CA ALA A 389 22.28 -17.19 21.79
C ALA A 389 21.12 -16.73 22.68
N GLU A 390 20.54 -15.57 22.39
CA GLU A 390 19.45 -14.97 23.16
C GLU A 390 18.15 -15.78 23.06
N ASP A 391 17.84 -16.27 21.86
CA ASP A 391 16.72 -17.20 21.63
C ASP A 391 16.87 -18.50 22.45
N LEU A 392 18.09 -19.04 22.55
CA LEU A 392 18.37 -20.19 23.42
C LEU A 392 18.26 -19.82 24.91
N ARG A 393 18.83 -18.70 25.35
CA ARG A 393 18.74 -18.22 26.74
C ARG A 393 17.29 -18.05 27.17
N THR A 394 16.46 -17.42 26.35
CA THR A 394 15.02 -17.20 26.63
C THR A 394 14.27 -18.52 26.84
N ARG A 395 14.54 -19.53 26.00
CA ARG A 395 13.93 -20.86 26.14
C ARG A 395 14.36 -21.56 27.43
N GLU A 396 15.65 -21.51 27.74
CA GLU A 396 16.19 -22.12 28.97
C GLU A 396 15.69 -21.38 30.22
N GLU A 397 15.63 -20.05 30.22
CA GLU A 397 15.07 -19.27 31.32
C GLU A 397 13.61 -19.62 31.60
N THR A 398 12.82 -19.85 30.54
CA THR A 398 11.44 -20.33 30.70
C THR A 398 11.42 -21.68 31.41
N ALA A 399 12.25 -22.65 30.97
CA ALA A 399 12.36 -23.97 31.61
C ALA A 399 12.84 -23.88 33.07
N VAL A 400 13.84 -23.03 33.36
CA VAL A 400 14.31 -22.76 34.74
C VAL A 400 13.19 -22.17 35.57
N SER A 401 12.44 -21.21 35.05
CA SER A 401 11.37 -20.54 35.81
C SER A 401 10.27 -21.52 36.24
N GLU A 402 9.86 -22.43 35.34
CA GLU A 402 8.90 -23.49 35.63
C GLU A 402 9.45 -24.42 36.71
N ARG A 403 10.71 -24.85 36.55
CA ARG A 403 11.35 -25.77 37.50
C ARG A 403 11.58 -25.13 38.87
N VAL A 404 11.93 -23.86 38.92
CA VAL A 404 12.07 -23.08 40.16
C VAL A 404 10.72 -22.92 40.85
N ALA A 405 9.63 -22.71 40.11
CA ALA A 405 8.29 -22.65 40.69
C ALA A 405 7.90 -24.00 41.33
N GLU A 406 8.22 -25.12 40.70
CA GLU A 406 8.01 -26.46 41.29
C GLU A 406 8.84 -26.67 42.56
N ILE A 407 10.11 -26.26 42.56
CA ILE A 407 10.99 -26.34 43.72
C ILE A 407 10.41 -25.53 44.88
N ARG A 408 10.05 -24.26 44.63
CA ARG A 408 9.42 -23.38 45.64
C ARG A 408 8.15 -24.00 46.21
N ALA A 409 7.25 -24.48 45.35
CA ALA A 409 6.00 -25.12 45.79
C ALA A 409 6.24 -26.38 46.63
N PHE A 410 7.28 -27.16 46.34
CA PHE A 410 7.68 -28.31 47.16
C PHE A 410 8.13 -27.87 48.56
N TYR A 411 9.02 -26.88 48.66
CA TYR A 411 9.54 -26.41 49.95
C TYR A 411 8.48 -25.64 50.76
N ASP A 412 7.60 -24.88 50.11
CA ASP A 412 6.45 -24.24 50.76
C ASP A 412 5.53 -25.26 51.44
N ARG A 413 5.21 -26.36 50.73
CA ARG A 413 4.42 -27.45 51.31
C ARG A 413 5.07 -28.03 52.57
N ARG A 414 6.38 -28.30 52.53
CA ARG A 414 7.08 -28.84 53.70
C ARG A 414 7.14 -27.86 54.87
N ARG A 415 7.21 -26.55 54.62
CA ARG A 415 7.13 -25.53 55.67
C ARG A 415 5.74 -25.46 56.29
N ALA A 416 4.68 -25.58 55.47
CA ALA A 416 3.29 -25.60 55.93
C ALA A 416 2.99 -26.85 56.78
N GLU A 417 3.52 -28.03 56.41
CA GLU A 417 3.41 -29.26 57.23
C GLU A 417 3.99 -29.04 58.64
N LEU A 418 5.09 -28.30 58.78
CA LEU A 418 5.68 -27.98 60.09
C LEU A 418 4.85 -26.94 60.88
N GLU A 419 4.16 -26.03 60.19
CA GLU A 419 3.22 -25.10 60.83
C GLU A 419 1.98 -25.83 61.34
N GLU A 420 1.49 -26.82 60.60
CA GLU A 420 0.38 -27.69 61.03
C GLU A 420 0.71 -28.44 62.33
N GLU A 421 1.97 -28.87 62.54
CA GLU A 421 2.41 -29.46 63.82
C GLU A 421 2.27 -28.47 64.99
N ILE A 422 2.65 -27.21 64.80
CA ILE A 422 2.50 -26.14 65.80
C ILE A 422 1.02 -25.88 66.09
N ASP A 423 0.21 -25.78 65.05
CA ASP A 423 -1.23 -25.50 65.19
C ASP A 423 -1.98 -26.66 65.87
N ALA A 424 -1.58 -27.91 65.60
CA ALA A 424 -2.11 -29.09 66.29
C ALA A 424 -1.81 -29.05 67.81
N GLU A 425 -0.58 -28.67 68.19
CA GLU A 425 -0.20 -28.56 69.61
C GLU A 425 -0.92 -27.40 70.30
N ARG A 426 -1.07 -26.25 69.62
CA ARG A 426 -1.88 -25.13 70.11
C ARG A 426 -3.34 -25.53 70.34
N ALA A 427 -3.92 -26.30 69.43
CA ALA A 427 -5.28 -26.82 69.57
C ALA A 427 -5.41 -27.78 70.77
N ALA A 428 -4.37 -28.58 71.06
CA ALA A 428 -4.34 -29.43 72.25
C ALA A 428 -4.34 -28.60 73.55
N ILE A 429 -3.55 -27.52 73.61
CA ILE A 429 -3.56 -26.57 74.73
C ILE A 429 -4.95 -25.95 74.93
N GLU A 430 -5.61 -25.54 73.85
CA GLU A 430 -6.99 -25.02 73.89
C GLU A 430 -7.96 -26.06 74.44
N GLU A 431 -7.89 -27.31 73.97
CA GLU A 431 -8.72 -28.42 74.45
C GLU A 431 -8.54 -28.65 75.96
N TYR A 432 -7.31 -28.59 76.48
CA TYR A 432 -7.04 -28.70 77.92
C TYR A 432 -7.61 -27.52 78.72
N SER A 433 -7.53 -26.30 78.18
CA SER A 433 -8.16 -25.11 78.78
C SER A 433 -9.68 -25.27 78.89
N ASP A 434 -10.28 -25.76 77.81
CA ASP A 434 -11.70 -26.06 77.71
C ASP A 434 -12.16 -27.13 78.72
N LYS A 435 -11.36 -28.20 78.88
CA LYS A 435 -11.58 -29.25 79.89
C LYS A 435 -11.44 -28.71 81.32
N TYR A 436 -10.49 -27.80 81.55
CA TYR A 436 -10.28 -27.14 82.83
C TYR A 436 -11.53 -26.33 83.26
N ASP A 437 -12.11 -25.54 82.35
CA ASP A 437 -13.29 -24.71 82.65
C ASP A 437 -14.53 -25.54 82.95
N ARG A 438 -14.70 -26.68 82.27
CA ARG A 438 -15.83 -27.61 82.47
C ARG A 438 -15.70 -28.51 83.70
N ALA A 439 -14.51 -28.61 84.31
CA ALA A 439 -14.27 -29.53 85.41
C ALA A 439 -15.00 -29.12 86.70
N GLN A 440 -15.67 -30.09 87.33
CA GLN A 440 -16.51 -29.87 88.52
C GLN A 440 -15.76 -29.95 89.85
N THR A 441 -14.55 -30.54 89.86
CA THR A 441 -13.75 -30.71 91.09
C THR A 441 -12.37 -30.07 90.96
N ASP A 442 -11.87 -29.56 92.08
CA ASP A 442 -10.56 -28.89 92.13
C ASP A 442 -9.41 -29.85 91.81
N GLU A 443 -9.52 -31.13 92.18
CA GLU A 443 -8.54 -32.17 91.82
C GLU A 443 -8.45 -32.36 90.29
N THR A 444 -9.60 -32.38 89.60
CA THR A 444 -9.64 -32.51 88.13
C THR A 444 -9.11 -31.25 87.44
N ARG A 445 -9.41 -30.06 87.98
CA ARG A 445 -8.86 -28.78 87.49
C ARG A 445 -7.34 -28.75 87.61
N LEU A 446 -6.79 -29.14 88.75
CA LEU A 446 -5.33 -29.18 88.94
C LEU A 446 -4.64 -30.19 88.01
N ARG A 447 -5.30 -31.30 87.66
CA ARG A 447 -4.79 -32.23 86.65
C ARG A 447 -4.72 -31.57 85.27
N TYR A 448 -5.82 -30.98 84.77
CA TYR A 448 -5.82 -30.33 83.45
C TYR A 448 -4.89 -29.11 83.39
N LEU A 449 -4.71 -28.38 84.49
CA LEU A 449 -3.73 -27.30 84.56
C LEU A 449 -2.29 -27.80 84.39
N ARG A 450 -1.97 -28.99 84.93
CA ARG A 450 -0.66 -29.62 84.75
C ARG A 450 -0.47 -30.07 83.31
N GLU A 451 -1.45 -30.80 82.75
CA GLU A 451 -1.42 -31.24 81.35
C GLU A 451 -1.28 -30.05 80.38
N ARG A 452 -1.98 -28.94 80.65
CA ARG A 452 -1.85 -27.71 79.84
C ARG A 452 -0.45 -27.11 79.91
N ARG A 453 0.18 -27.03 81.09
CA ARG A 453 1.55 -26.52 81.23
C ARG A 453 2.57 -27.42 80.54
N GLU A 454 2.39 -28.73 80.66
CA GLU A 454 3.24 -29.70 79.96
C GLU A 454 3.13 -29.51 78.44
N ALA A 455 1.92 -29.32 77.91
CA ALA A 455 1.71 -28.99 76.49
C ALA A 455 2.26 -27.60 76.09
N GLU A 456 2.18 -26.58 76.96
CA GLU A 456 2.80 -25.26 76.74
C GLU A 456 4.34 -25.38 76.62
N ASP A 457 5.00 -26.13 77.53
CA ASP A 457 6.45 -26.36 77.48
C ASP A 457 6.85 -27.18 76.23
N GLU A 458 6.01 -28.14 75.81
CA GLU A 458 6.20 -28.92 74.58
C GLU A 458 6.05 -28.05 73.33
N LEU A 459 5.07 -27.14 73.30
CA LEU A 459 4.88 -26.16 72.22
C LEU A 459 6.10 -25.25 72.06
N ASP A 460 6.64 -24.69 73.14
CA ASP A 460 7.82 -23.81 73.08
C ASP A 460 9.01 -24.56 72.46
N THR A 461 9.24 -25.80 72.90
CA THR A 461 10.29 -26.68 72.35
C THR A 461 10.04 -27.03 70.87
N LEU A 462 8.77 -27.23 70.48
CA LEU A 462 8.38 -27.54 69.12
C LEU A 462 8.59 -26.34 68.19
N VAL A 463 8.20 -25.14 68.61
CA VAL A 463 8.36 -23.89 67.86
C VAL A 463 9.83 -23.63 67.53
N GLU A 464 10.73 -23.73 68.52
CA GLU A 464 12.17 -23.55 68.28
C GLU A 464 12.73 -24.57 67.27
N ARG A 465 12.29 -25.83 67.38
CA ARG A 465 12.70 -26.91 66.46
C ARG A 465 12.20 -26.66 65.04
N VAL A 466 10.94 -26.25 64.90
CA VAL A 466 10.30 -25.95 63.61
C VAL A 466 10.96 -24.74 62.95
N GLU A 467 11.21 -23.66 63.68
CA GLU A 467 11.87 -22.47 63.12
C GLU A 467 13.30 -22.78 62.63
N ARG A 468 14.07 -23.55 63.40
CA ARG A 468 15.38 -24.04 62.94
C ARG A 468 15.25 -24.86 61.65
N ARG A 469 14.29 -25.77 61.58
CA ARG A 469 14.08 -26.62 60.39
C ARG A 469 13.60 -25.81 59.18
N LYS A 470 12.75 -24.80 59.37
CA LYS A 470 12.33 -23.87 58.30
C LYS A 470 13.52 -23.07 57.77
N GLY A 471 14.46 -22.68 58.63
CA GLY A 471 15.75 -22.10 58.24
C GLY A 471 16.55 -23.03 57.33
N GLU A 472 16.77 -24.29 57.75
CA GLU A 472 17.46 -25.30 56.94
C GLU A 472 16.78 -25.53 55.59
N LEU A 473 15.44 -25.64 55.56
CA LEU A 473 14.68 -25.80 54.32
C LEU A 473 14.82 -24.61 53.38
N ARG A 474 14.90 -23.36 53.89
CA ARG A 474 15.17 -22.17 53.07
C ARG A 474 16.57 -22.22 52.43
N ASP A 475 17.56 -22.74 53.15
CA ASP A 475 18.92 -22.85 52.65
C ASP A 475 19.03 -23.96 51.60
N GLU A 476 18.40 -25.11 51.84
CA GLU A 476 18.24 -26.20 50.88
C GLU A 476 17.53 -25.73 49.59
N GLU A 477 16.43 -24.99 49.72
CA GLU A 477 15.69 -24.38 48.61
C GLU A 477 16.57 -23.47 47.76
N ARG A 478 17.30 -22.52 48.38
CA ARG A 478 18.21 -21.62 47.67
C ARG A 478 19.33 -22.37 46.95
N ALA A 479 19.89 -23.40 47.59
CA ALA A 479 20.94 -24.21 46.99
C ALA A 479 20.43 -24.95 45.74
N ARG A 480 19.21 -25.52 45.82
CA ARG A 480 18.62 -26.29 44.72
C ARG A 480 18.17 -25.41 43.54
N ILE A 481 17.64 -24.22 43.82
CA ILE A 481 17.33 -23.23 42.78
C ILE A 481 18.60 -22.85 42.03
N ALA A 482 19.68 -22.53 42.76
CA ALA A 482 20.95 -22.13 42.14
C ALA A 482 21.61 -23.26 41.33
N GLU A 483 21.50 -24.51 41.78
CA GLU A 483 21.94 -25.68 41.01
C GLU A 483 21.17 -25.79 39.69
N GLU A 484 19.85 -25.65 39.72
CA GLU A 484 19.01 -25.72 38.51
C GLU A 484 19.31 -24.55 37.55
N THR A 485 19.44 -23.33 38.05
CA THR A 485 19.79 -22.16 37.23
C THR A 485 21.15 -22.34 36.55
N GLU A 486 22.17 -22.80 37.27
CA GLU A 486 23.51 -23.02 36.68
C GLU A 486 23.49 -24.13 35.63
N ARG A 487 22.67 -25.17 35.85
CA ARG A 487 22.53 -26.28 34.90
C ARG A 487 22.10 -25.74 33.54
N HIS A 488 21.05 -24.92 33.52
CA HIS A 488 20.39 -24.39 32.32
C HIS A 488 21.06 -23.15 31.72
N ARG A 489 22.21 -22.72 32.25
CA ARG A 489 22.97 -21.61 31.67
C ARG A 489 23.42 -21.95 30.25
N VAL A 490 23.15 -21.05 29.31
CA VAL A 490 23.61 -21.16 27.92
C VAL A 490 24.98 -20.51 27.79
N ASP A 491 25.99 -21.30 27.44
CA ASP A 491 27.32 -20.80 27.10
C ASP A 491 27.55 -20.85 25.59
N VAL A 492 28.24 -19.84 25.07
CA VAL A 492 28.54 -19.71 23.65
C VAL A 492 30.04 -19.58 23.45
N ASP A 493 30.58 -20.49 22.66
CA ASP A 493 32.01 -20.61 22.41
C ASP A 493 32.29 -20.29 20.95
N LEU A 494 33.11 -19.27 20.70
CA LEU A 494 33.38 -18.76 19.37
C LEU A 494 34.87 -18.93 19.04
N GLU A 495 35.18 -19.81 18.10
CA GLU A 495 36.54 -20.22 17.71
C GLU A 495 36.80 -19.89 16.24
N VAL A 496 37.98 -19.38 15.89
CA VAL A 496 38.40 -19.25 14.48
C VAL A 496 38.92 -20.59 14.00
N GLU A 497 38.26 -21.17 13.01
CA GLU A 497 38.74 -22.40 12.38
C GLU A 497 39.76 -22.13 11.27
N ARG A 498 39.55 -21.05 10.50
CA ARG A 498 40.34 -20.78 9.30
C ARG A 498 40.38 -19.29 8.98
N VAL A 499 41.51 -18.86 8.42
CA VAL A 499 41.67 -17.55 7.78
C VAL A 499 42.06 -17.77 6.31
N THR A 500 41.41 -17.07 5.40
CA THR A 500 41.63 -17.15 3.95
C THR A 500 41.88 -15.74 3.41
N GLU A 501 43.00 -15.53 2.75
CA GLU A 501 43.24 -14.35 1.94
C GLU A 501 42.46 -14.46 0.62
N LEU A 502 41.67 -13.44 0.33
CA LEU A 502 40.93 -13.27 -0.90
C LEU A 502 41.64 -12.23 -1.77
N SER A 503 41.76 -12.51 -3.06
CA SER A 503 42.06 -11.49 -4.07
C SER A 503 40.93 -11.48 -5.10
N TYR A 504 40.38 -10.31 -5.42
CA TYR A 504 39.26 -10.21 -6.36
C TYR A 504 39.44 -9.07 -7.35
N ASP A 505 38.93 -9.28 -8.57
CA ASP A 505 39.03 -8.30 -9.65
C ASP A 505 38.11 -7.09 -9.42
N ARG A 506 38.58 -5.92 -9.86
CA ARG A 506 37.81 -4.70 -10.05
C ARG A 506 38.04 -4.20 -11.46
N GLY A 507 36.96 -3.87 -12.16
CA GLY A 507 37.05 -3.58 -13.59
C GLY A 507 35.92 -2.70 -14.10
N THR A 508 35.73 -2.74 -15.41
CA THR A 508 34.66 -2.03 -16.10
C THR A 508 33.72 -3.02 -16.76
N LEU A 509 32.44 -2.85 -16.47
CA LEU A 509 31.33 -3.58 -17.04
C LEU A 509 30.78 -2.79 -18.22
N SER A 510 30.72 -3.43 -19.39
CA SER A 510 30.06 -2.90 -20.58
C SER A 510 28.66 -3.50 -20.67
N LEU A 511 27.65 -2.64 -20.80
CA LEU A 511 26.25 -3.01 -20.78
C LEU A 511 25.56 -2.53 -22.05
N ALA A 512 24.59 -3.28 -22.55
CA ALA A 512 23.59 -2.81 -23.50
C ALA A 512 22.22 -2.80 -22.80
N VAL A 513 21.63 -1.62 -22.66
CA VAL A 513 20.38 -1.36 -21.94
C VAL A 513 19.32 -0.95 -22.95
N THR A 514 18.21 -1.68 -23.02
CA THR A 514 17.11 -1.38 -23.95
C THR A 514 15.74 -1.34 -23.27
N ASN A 515 14.85 -0.50 -23.81
CA ASN A 515 13.42 -0.46 -23.48
C ASN A 515 12.56 -0.97 -24.64
N GLY A 516 13.12 -1.79 -25.53
CA GLY A 516 12.46 -2.33 -26.74
C GLY A 516 12.65 -1.44 -27.98
N ASP A 517 12.47 -0.12 -27.84
CA ASP A 517 12.55 0.82 -28.97
C ASP A 517 13.92 1.50 -29.09
N THR A 518 14.63 1.66 -27.98
CA THR A 518 15.94 2.35 -27.93
C THR A 518 16.95 1.53 -27.13
N THR A 519 18.21 1.54 -27.58
CA THR A 519 19.32 0.87 -26.89
C THR A 519 20.42 1.88 -26.54
N ALA A 520 20.93 1.82 -25.32
CA ALA A 520 22.09 2.58 -24.85
C ALA A 520 23.22 1.61 -24.46
N HIS A 521 24.47 2.03 -24.61
CA HIS A 521 25.65 1.23 -24.27
C HIS A 521 26.48 1.87 -23.13
N PRO A 522 25.97 1.94 -21.89
CA PRO A 522 26.72 2.52 -20.79
C PRO A 522 27.85 1.60 -20.31
N THR A 523 28.89 2.21 -19.75
CA THR A 523 29.96 1.50 -19.03
C THR A 523 29.96 1.89 -17.57
N ALA A 524 30.21 0.95 -16.68
CA ALA A 524 30.28 1.20 -15.24
C ALA A 524 31.50 0.54 -14.60
N SER A 525 32.04 1.13 -13.53
CA SER A 525 33.00 0.43 -12.67
C SER A 525 32.27 -0.66 -11.90
N TYR A 526 32.77 -1.90 -11.94
CA TYR A 526 32.11 -3.04 -11.31
C TYR A 526 33.10 -3.91 -10.56
N VAL A 527 32.66 -4.43 -9.42
CA VAL A 527 33.40 -5.38 -8.57
C VAL A 527 32.61 -6.69 -8.53
N PRO A 528 32.97 -7.70 -9.36
CA PRO A 528 32.27 -8.98 -9.40
C PRO A 528 32.19 -9.71 -8.05
N ALA A 529 33.08 -9.43 -7.10
CA ALA A 529 33.07 -10.13 -5.81
C ALA A 529 32.10 -9.54 -4.78
N THR A 530 31.77 -8.25 -4.87
CA THR A 530 30.80 -7.58 -3.99
C THR A 530 29.47 -7.26 -4.66
N ASP A 531 29.40 -7.39 -5.99
CA ASP A 531 28.29 -6.91 -6.84
C ASP A 531 28.13 -5.40 -6.88
N GLU A 532 29.12 -4.67 -6.39
CA GLU A 532 29.06 -3.22 -6.35
C GLU A 532 29.35 -2.64 -7.73
N CYS A 533 28.48 -1.73 -8.14
CA CYS A 533 28.61 -0.97 -9.37
C CYS A 533 28.76 0.51 -9.00
N TYR A 534 29.58 1.25 -9.73
CA TYR A 534 29.84 2.68 -9.55
C TYR A 534 30.04 3.36 -10.91
N GLY A 535 29.79 4.66 -11.00
CA GLY A 535 30.08 5.41 -12.24
C GLY A 535 29.10 5.16 -13.37
N LEU A 536 27.86 4.72 -13.07
CA LEU A 536 26.77 4.77 -14.04
C LEU A 536 26.31 6.23 -14.17
N GLU A 537 26.89 6.97 -15.09
CA GLU A 537 26.63 8.40 -15.25
C GLU A 537 25.42 8.69 -16.15
N CYS A 538 24.67 9.73 -15.80
CA CYS A 538 23.65 10.29 -16.68
C CYS A 538 24.31 10.86 -17.95
N GLY A 539 23.95 10.36 -19.13
CA GLY A 539 24.50 10.83 -20.41
C GLY A 539 24.22 12.30 -20.75
N SER A 540 23.38 13.00 -19.97
CA SER A 540 23.10 14.43 -20.15
C SER A 540 23.84 15.33 -19.16
N CYS A 541 23.86 15.00 -17.87
CA CYS A 541 24.47 15.85 -16.83
C CYS A 541 25.74 15.27 -16.21
N GLY A 542 26.14 14.04 -16.56
CA GLY A 542 27.31 13.35 -16.01
C GLY A 542 27.19 12.97 -14.54
N THR A 543 26.01 13.11 -13.92
CA THR A 543 25.85 12.74 -12.51
C THR A 543 25.62 11.25 -12.35
N ASP A 544 26.24 10.65 -11.34
CA ASP A 544 26.01 9.26 -10.95
C ASP A 544 24.51 9.00 -10.70
N LEU A 545 24.02 7.98 -11.41
CA LEU A 545 22.70 7.39 -11.20
C LEU A 545 22.78 6.57 -9.91
N PRO A 546 21.77 6.65 -9.02
CA PRO A 546 21.80 5.96 -7.73
C PRO A 546 21.69 4.46 -7.95
N ILE A 547 22.74 3.72 -7.59
CA ILE A 547 22.86 2.27 -7.85
C ILE A 547 22.18 1.44 -6.76
N ASP A 548 22.16 1.98 -5.54
CA ASP A 548 21.39 1.44 -4.42
C ASP A 548 20.37 2.51 -4.05
N GLY A 549 19.13 2.15 -3.72
CA GLY A 549 18.08 3.09 -3.28
C GLY A 549 18.42 3.97 -2.06
N ALA A 550 19.68 3.99 -1.62
CA ALA A 550 20.27 4.98 -0.74
C ALA A 550 20.30 6.35 -1.42
N ALA A 551 19.22 7.12 -1.24
CA ALA A 551 19.21 8.55 -1.46
C ALA A 551 20.37 9.17 -0.65
N THR A 552 21.41 9.67 -1.33
CA THR A 552 22.41 10.50 -0.68
C THR A 552 21.71 11.77 -0.19
N ALA A 553 21.84 12.05 1.12
CA ALA A 553 21.08 13.07 1.85
C ALA A 553 21.31 14.53 1.41
N ASP A 554 22.07 14.77 0.34
CA ASP A 554 22.46 16.10 -0.15
C ASP A 554 21.71 16.55 -1.42
N ARG A 555 20.67 15.84 -1.87
CA ARG A 555 19.93 16.21 -3.10
C ARG A 555 18.57 16.86 -2.80
N PRO A 556 18.20 17.95 -3.52
CA PRO A 556 16.88 18.55 -3.43
C PRO A 556 15.85 17.57 -3.98
N SER A 557 15.15 16.91 -3.07
CA SER A 557 14.10 15.97 -3.37
C SER A 557 12.79 16.71 -3.61
N THR A 558 12.06 16.36 -4.66
CA THR A 558 10.65 16.72 -4.78
C THR A 558 9.88 15.88 -3.78
N VAL A 559 9.37 16.52 -2.73
CA VAL A 559 8.47 15.89 -1.76
C VAL A 559 7.09 15.81 -2.39
N ASP A 560 6.64 14.60 -2.69
CA ASP A 560 5.22 14.35 -2.92
C ASP A 560 4.43 14.58 -1.61
N ASP A 561 3.14 14.94 -1.71
CA ASP A 561 2.25 15.24 -0.57
C ASP A 561 2.13 14.10 0.47
N ALA A 562 2.70 12.92 0.19
CA ALA A 562 2.76 11.75 1.07
C ALA A 562 4.08 11.61 1.87
N GLY A 563 5.07 12.49 1.69
CA GLY A 563 6.32 12.47 2.47
C GLY A 563 7.31 11.35 2.13
N ALA A 564 7.13 10.65 1.00
CA ALA A 564 8.07 9.67 0.49
C ALA A 564 9.00 10.31 -0.56
N THR A 565 10.32 10.23 -0.35
CA THR A 565 11.32 10.65 -1.33
C THR A 565 11.41 9.58 -2.42
N THR A 566 10.64 9.73 -3.50
CA THR A 566 10.74 8.88 -4.68
C THR A 566 11.92 9.36 -5.52
N VAL A 567 12.99 8.56 -5.55
CA VAL A 567 14.09 8.79 -6.49
C VAL A 567 13.57 8.34 -7.86
N ASP A 568 13.36 9.28 -8.78
CA ASP A 568 12.93 8.95 -10.13
C ASP A 568 13.91 7.96 -10.78
N PRO A 569 13.42 6.80 -11.29
CA PRO A 569 14.28 5.82 -11.93
C PRO A 569 14.94 6.41 -13.18
N PRO A 570 16.12 5.91 -13.57
CA PRO A 570 16.75 6.33 -14.81
C PRO A 570 15.85 6.01 -16.01
N ARG A 571 15.93 6.82 -17.06
CA ARG A 571 15.15 6.68 -18.30
C ARG A 571 16.08 6.57 -19.51
N LEU A 572 15.64 5.83 -20.52
CA LEU A 572 16.30 5.82 -21.83
C LEU A 572 15.71 6.90 -22.72
N CYS A 573 16.56 7.82 -23.16
CA CYS A 573 16.23 8.80 -24.18
C CYS A 573 16.29 8.16 -25.56
N ILE A 574 15.40 8.55 -26.49
CA ILE A 574 15.38 8.11 -27.90
C ILE A 574 16.73 8.27 -28.63
N GLY A 575 17.60 9.17 -28.16
CA GLY A 575 18.97 9.32 -28.66
C GLY A 575 19.95 8.24 -28.21
N GLY A 576 19.50 7.19 -27.49
CA GLY A 576 20.37 6.13 -26.97
C GLY A 576 21.13 6.52 -25.70
N HIS A 577 20.63 7.49 -24.93
CA HIS A 577 21.27 7.94 -23.70
C HIS A 577 20.50 7.45 -22.46
N LEU A 578 21.22 6.87 -21.50
CA LEU A 578 20.69 6.60 -20.15
C LEU A 578 20.78 7.89 -19.32
N VAL A 579 19.65 8.40 -18.82
CA VAL A 579 19.59 9.71 -18.14
C VAL A 579 18.80 9.66 -16.84
N CYS A 580 19.12 10.53 -15.88
CA CYS A 580 18.37 10.65 -14.63
C CYS A 580 16.98 11.26 -14.86
N GLY A 581 16.04 11.04 -13.93
CA GLY A 581 14.67 11.56 -14.01
C GLY A 581 14.59 13.07 -14.24
N THR A 582 15.50 13.85 -13.64
CA THR A 582 15.53 15.31 -13.83
C THR A 582 15.97 15.74 -15.24
N CYS A 583 16.86 14.97 -15.87
CA CYS A 583 17.33 15.25 -17.23
C CYS A 583 16.41 14.66 -18.30
N ALA A 584 15.55 13.72 -17.92
CA ALA A 584 14.54 13.15 -18.79
C ALA A 584 13.33 14.08 -18.89
N ARG A 585 12.88 14.35 -20.12
CA ARG A 585 11.55 14.91 -20.37
C ARG A 585 10.78 13.89 -21.17
N SER A 586 9.61 13.51 -20.68
CA SER A 586 8.73 12.57 -21.37
C SER A 586 7.53 13.31 -21.95
N CYS A 587 7.14 12.96 -23.17
CA CYS A 587 5.89 13.42 -23.76
C CYS A 587 4.73 12.85 -22.95
N ARG A 588 3.84 13.70 -22.44
CA ARG A 588 2.67 13.23 -21.65
C ARG A 588 1.80 12.24 -22.45
N THR A 589 1.65 12.48 -23.75
CA THR A 589 0.70 11.74 -24.59
C THR A 589 1.24 10.38 -25.05
N CYS A 590 2.49 10.30 -25.52
CA CYS A 590 3.05 9.05 -26.05
C CYS A 590 4.11 8.40 -25.16
N GLY A 591 4.53 9.04 -24.06
CA GLY A 591 5.58 8.54 -23.17
C GLY A 591 7.01 8.66 -23.71
N GLU A 592 7.20 9.11 -24.96
CA GLU A 592 8.53 9.25 -25.58
C GLU A 592 9.43 10.15 -24.73
N THR A 593 10.64 9.67 -24.43
CA THR A 593 11.57 10.38 -23.54
C THR A 593 12.75 10.99 -24.31
N ARG A 594 13.01 12.27 -24.05
CA ARG A 594 14.15 13.03 -24.59
C ARG A 594 14.95 13.65 -23.45
N CYS A 595 16.28 13.55 -23.52
CA CYS A 595 17.14 14.23 -22.57
C CYS A 595 17.34 15.70 -22.94
N VAL A 596 17.73 16.53 -21.96
CA VAL A 596 18.01 17.97 -22.17
C VAL A 596 19.01 18.19 -23.32
N SER A 597 20.08 17.38 -23.36
CA SER A 597 21.10 17.48 -24.42
C SER A 597 20.51 17.24 -25.82
N CYS A 598 19.65 16.24 -25.99
CA CYS A 598 18.97 15.98 -27.27
C CYS A 598 17.99 17.12 -27.64
N LEU A 599 17.32 17.72 -26.65
CA LEU A 599 16.41 18.85 -26.88
C LEU A 599 17.14 20.14 -27.26
N ASP A 600 18.32 20.40 -26.70
CA ASP A 600 19.13 21.58 -27.06
C ASP A 600 19.67 21.47 -28.49
N VAL A 601 20.04 20.25 -28.92
CA VAL A 601 20.43 19.98 -30.32
C VAL A 601 19.25 20.17 -31.28
N ALA A 602 18.05 19.73 -30.91
CA ALA A 602 16.82 19.93 -31.70
C ALA A 602 16.51 21.43 -31.90
N ARG A 603 16.65 22.24 -30.84
CA ARG A 603 16.39 23.69 -30.89
C ARG A 603 17.36 24.45 -31.78
N THR A 604 18.61 24.00 -31.86
CA THR A 604 19.64 24.67 -32.66
C THR A 604 19.57 24.30 -34.14
N THR A 605 18.98 23.16 -34.48
CA THR A 605 18.86 22.66 -35.87
C THR A 605 17.55 23.10 -36.56
N GLY A 606 16.51 23.46 -35.81
CA GLY A 606 15.18 23.84 -36.34
C GLY A 606 15.00 25.27 -36.90
N CYS A 607 16.07 26.05 -37.13
CA CYS A 607 15.96 27.40 -37.72
C CYS A 607 16.22 27.38 -39.24
N PRO A 608 15.21 27.38 -40.12
CA PRO A 608 15.41 27.76 -41.50
C PRO A 608 15.62 29.29 -41.57
N SER A 609 16.85 29.72 -41.87
CA SER A 609 17.12 31.09 -42.28
C SER A 609 16.46 31.35 -43.64
N ASP A 610 15.35 32.09 -43.62
CA ASP A 610 14.59 32.53 -44.78
C ASP A 610 15.43 33.49 -45.66
N PRO A 611 15.72 33.19 -46.94
CA PRO A 611 16.32 34.15 -47.84
C PRO A 611 15.23 34.92 -48.58
N THR A 612 15.49 36.21 -48.83
CA THR A 612 14.78 37.10 -49.77
C THR A 612 13.53 37.86 -49.29
N VAL A 613 13.76 39.07 -48.78
CA VAL A 613 13.03 40.26 -49.27
C VAL A 613 14.06 41.33 -49.63
N GLY A 614 14.21 41.57 -50.92
CA GLY A 614 14.95 42.70 -51.46
C GLY A 614 14.11 43.96 -51.31
N SER A 615 14.68 44.94 -50.61
CA SER A 615 14.18 46.32 -50.60
C SER A 615 15.29 47.21 -51.13
N GLU A 616 14.94 47.89 -52.21
CA GLU A 616 15.81 48.70 -53.05
C GLU A 616 16.39 49.90 -52.29
N SER A 617 17.64 50.20 -52.63
CA SER A 617 18.49 51.26 -52.12
C SER A 617 18.11 52.66 -52.59
N GLU A 618 18.30 53.65 -51.72
CA GLU A 618 18.88 54.95 -52.11
C GLU A 618 20.02 55.33 -51.14
N PRO A 619 21.12 55.97 -51.63
CA PRO A 619 22.31 56.24 -50.83
C PRO A 619 22.49 57.74 -50.53
N GLU A 620 22.82 58.11 -49.30
CA GLU A 620 23.51 59.39 -49.04
C GLU A 620 24.59 59.24 -47.95
N SER A 621 25.84 59.25 -48.43
CA SER A 621 27.01 59.96 -47.89
C SER A 621 27.05 60.37 -46.41
N GLY A 622 28.03 59.82 -45.68
CA GLY A 622 28.48 60.34 -44.39
C GLY A 622 29.91 59.89 -44.06
N THR A 623 30.84 60.83 -44.16
CA THR A 623 32.30 60.70 -44.03
C THR A 623 32.82 60.64 -42.58
N GLY A 624 33.91 59.89 -42.35
CA GLY A 624 34.87 60.07 -41.25
C GLY A 624 34.51 59.34 -39.94
N SER A 625 35.40 58.68 -39.19
CA SER A 625 36.86 58.79 -39.09
C SER A 625 37.45 57.54 -38.42
N ARG A 626 38.66 57.15 -38.84
CA ARG A 626 39.68 56.43 -38.03
C ARG A 626 40.19 57.38 -36.91
N PRO A 627 40.90 56.96 -35.83
CA PRO A 627 41.95 55.93 -35.88
C PRO A 627 42.27 55.12 -34.59
N GLU A 628 43.27 54.23 -34.73
CA GLU A 628 44.22 53.65 -33.73
C GLU A 628 43.71 52.54 -32.79
N ALA A 629 44.13 51.29 -32.99
CA ALA A 629 45.42 50.67 -32.64
C ALA A 629 45.55 50.38 -31.13
N GLY A 630 45.40 49.10 -30.78
CA GLY A 630 45.69 48.53 -29.48
C GLY A 630 45.97 47.03 -29.67
N SER A 631 47.21 46.66 -29.40
CA SER A 631 47.86 45.39 -29.66
C SER A 631 47.88 44.48 -28.43
N GLU A 632 48.19 43.19 -28.66
CA GLU A 632 48.69 42.17 -27.70
C GLU A 632 47.58 41.55 -26.80
N SER A 633 47.39 40.23 -26.67
CA SER A 633 48.36 39.14 -26.49
C SER A 633 47.76 37.74 -26.76
N LYS A 634 48.67 36.80 -27.06
CA LYS A 634 48.67 35.32 -26.86
C LYS A 634 47.65 34.82 -25.81
N VAL A 635 46.99 33.67 -25.99
CA VAL A 635 47.56 32.31 -25.77
C VAL A 635 46.88 31.26 -26.68
N SER A 636 47.71 30.44 -27.33
CA SER A 636 47.32 29.20 -28.02
C SER A 636 47.29 28.04 -27.02
N ALA A 637 46.29 27.17 -27.10
CA ALA A 637 46.35 25.80 -26.65
C ALA A 637 45.74 24.93 -27.75
N GLU A 638 46.61 24.17 -28.42
CA GLU A 638 46.26 23.15 -29.40
C GLU A 638 45.99 21.87 -28.61
N THR A 639 44.82 21.27 -28.83
CA THR A 639 44.46 19.95 -28.30
C THR A 639 44.25 19.01 -29.49
N GLU A 640 45.14 18.01 -29.60
CA GLU A 640 45.01 16.83 -30.44
C GLU A 640 43.78 16.03 -29.93
N GLY A 641 42.81 15.64 -30.75
CA GLY A 641 42.95 14.62 -31.80
C GLY A 641 42.37 13.27 -31.32
N GLY A 642 41.09 13.26 -30.92
CA GLY A 642 40.35 12.05 -30.54
C GLY A 642 39.37 11.65 -31.64
N THR A 643 39.50 10.42 -32.13
CA THR A 643 38.69 9.79 -33.17
C THR A 643 37.25 9.56 -32.68
N GLU A 644 36.28 10.22 -33.31
CA GLU A 644 34.84 10.01 -33.06
C GLU A 644 34.37 8.65 -33.62
N PRO A 645 33.50 7.90 -32.92
CA PRO A 645 32.87 6.71 -33.46
C PRO A 645 31.78 7.08 -34.48
N GLU A 646 31.65 6.25 -35.51
CA GLU A 646 30.78 6.44 -36.66
C GLU A 646 29.31 6.67 -36.26
N GLY A 647 28.77 7.82 -36.68
CA GLY A 647 27.41 8.25 -36.38
C GLY A 647 26.34 7.29 -36.93
N THR A 648 25.47 6.84 -36.04
CA THR A 648 24.15 6.30 -36.35
C THR A 648 23.35 7.30 -37.22
N PRO A 649 22.48 6.83 -38.13
CA PRO A 649 21.72 7.70 -39.03
C PRO A 649 20.90 8.70 -38.19
N GLY A 650 21.10 9.98 -38.46
CA GLY A 650 20.49 11.08 -37.70
C GLY A 650 18.97 11.01 -37.76
N THR A 651 18.37 10.43 -36.72
CA THR A 651 16.96 10.65 -36.41
C THR A 651 16.79 12.14 -36.20
N GLU A 652 15.99 12.81 -37.03
CA GLU A 652 15.66 14.22 -36.84
C GLU A 652 14.93 14.37 -35.49
N ILE A 653 15.64 14.89 -34.49
CA ILE A 653 15.10 15.07 -33.15
C ILE A 653 14.33 16.40 -33.15
N GLU A 654 13.01 16.34 -33.05
CA GLU A 654 12.17 17.54 -32.97
C GLU A 654 12.17 18.13 -31.54
N ALA A 655 11.72 19.37 -31.34
CA ALA A 655 11.61 19.94 -30.00
C ALA A 655 10.28 19.54 -29.33
N PHE A 656 10.24 19.48 -27.99
CA PHE A 656 8.97 19.43 -27.27
C PHE A 656 8.40 20.84 -27.12
N GLU A 657 7.10 20.98 -27.38
CA GLU A 657 6.31 22.18 -27.16
C GLU A 657 5.40 21.99 -25.95
N ALA A 658 5.03 23.08 -25.27
CA ALA A 658 4.12 23.01 -24.13
C ALA A 658 2.68 23.12 -24.61
N CYS A 659 1.79 22.28 -24.09
CA CYS A 659 0.36 22.45 -24.33
C CYS A 659 -0.14 23.72 -23.62
N GLU A 660 -0.89 24.60 -24.30
CA GLU A 660 -1.36 25.86 -23.69
C GLU A 660 -2.35 25.64 -22.52
N LEU A 661 -3.07 24.50 -22.52
CA LEU A 661 -4.06 24.18 -21.48
C LEU A 661 -3.44 23.57 -20.22
N CYS A 662 -2.62 22.52 -20.33
CA CYS A 662 -1.99 21.88 -19.16
C CYS A 662 -0.53 22.30 -18.89
N ARG A 663 0.10 23.05 -19.80
CA ARG A 663 1.50 23.49 -19.74
C ARG A 663 2.54 22.38 -19.72
N GLU A 664 2.14 21.14 -19.96
CA GLU A 664 3.05 20.00 -19.99
C GLU A 664 3.73 19.83 -21.36
N PRO A 665 4.95 19.26 -21.38
CA PRO A 665 5.70 19.04 -22.61
C PRO A 665 5.10 17.91 -23.45
N VAL A 666 4.92 18.18 -24.74
CA VAL A 666 4.34 17.25 -25.71
C VAL A 666 5.20 17.26 -26.97
N CYS A 667 5.41 16.09 -27.56
CA CYS A 667 6.12 16.00 -28.83
C CYS A 667 5.29 16.60 -29.96
N THR A 668 5.97 17.09 -30.99
CA THR A 668 5.42 17.62 -32.25
C THR A 668 4.36 16.71 -32.91
N GLY A 669 4.49 15.39 -32.81
CA GLY A 669 3.49 14.44 -33.32
C GLY A 669 2.20 14.38 -32.50
N CYS A 670 2.27 14.70 -31.20
CA CYS A 670 1.13 14.66 -30.29
C CYS A 670 0.47 16.03 -30.05
N ILE A 671 1.14 17.12 -30.43
CA ILE A 671 0.59 18.48 -30.36
C ILE A 671 -0.08 18.85 -31.70
N ALA A 672 -1.11 19.70 -31.67
CA ALA A 672 -1.64 20.34 -32.87
C ALA A 672 -2.26 21.69 -32.52
N SER A 673 -2.31 22.57 -33.52
CA SER A 673 -2.97 23.87 -33.42
C SER A 673 -4.49 23.71 -33.47
N CYS A 674 -5.18 24.25 -32.47
CA CYS A 674 -6.63 24.39 -32.47
C CYS A 674 -7.08 25.25 -33.66
N THR A 675 -8.00 24.75 -34.49
CA THR A 675 -8.47 25.54 -35.66
C THR A 675 -9.33 26.74 -35.28
N ALA A 676 -9.84 26.80 -34.05
CA ALA A 676 -10.68 27.90 -33.56
C ALA A 676 -9.84 29.05 -32.98
N CYS A 677 -8.92 28.78 -32.05
CA CYS A 677 -8.10 29.82 -31.39
C CYS A 677 -6.65 29.90 -31.89
N GLY A 678 -6.15 28.88 -32.61
CA GLY A 678 -4.76 28.81 -33.08
C GLY A 678 -3.75 28.28 -32.04
N GLU A 679 -4.17 28.05 -30.79
CA GLU A 679 -3.30 27.60 -29.71
C GLU A 679 -2.86 26.14 -29.88
N GLN A 680 -1.64 25.83 -29.43
CA GLN A 680 -1.08 24.48 -29.49
C GLN A 680 -1.60 23.63 -28.32
N VAL A 681 -2.29 22.54 -28.63
CA VAL A 681 -2.91 21.66 -27.63
C VAL A 681 -2.54 20.21 -27.84
N CYS A 682 -2.36 19.50 -26.72
CA CYS A 682 -2.06 18.06 -26.74
C CYS A 682 -3.26 17.25 -27.23
N HIS A 683 -3.03 15.98 -27.54
CA HIS A 683 -4.10 15.08 -27.97
C HIS A 683 -5.25 14.97 -26.97
N ASP A 684 -4.96 15.01 -25.66
CA ASP A 684 -5.96 14.85 -24.60
C ASP A 684 -6.85 16.09 -24.44
N HIS A 685 -6.31 17.27 -24.76
CA HIS A 685 -7.04 18.53 -24.66
C HIS A 685 -7.60 19.00 -26.01
N ARG A 686 -7.71 18.10 -26.99
CA ARG A 686 -8.35 18.37 -28.27
C ARG A 686 -9.33 17.27 -28.64
N ALA A 687 -10.39 17.66 -29.34
CA ALA A 687 -11.35 16.73 -29.92
C ALA A 687 -11.65 17.14 -31.36
N ALA A 688 -12.05 16.17 -32.18
CA ALA A 688 -12.54 16.44 -33.52
C ALA A 688 -13.99 16.92 -33.45
N CYS A 689 -14.31 18.05 -34.07
CA CYS A 689 -15.70 18.51 -34.14
C CYS A 689 -16.52 17.56 -35.03
N GLY A 690 -17.61 16.99 -34.50
CA GLY A 690 -18.47 16.04 -35.24
C GLY A 690 -19.18 16.60 -36.48
N THR A 691 -19.08 17.91 -36.74
CA THR A 691 -19.67 18.56 -37.92
C THR A 691 -18.64 18.86 -39.02
N CYS A 692 -17.44 19.31 -38.67
CA CYS A 692 -16.42 19.75 -39.65
C CYS A 692 -15.10 18.99 -39.56
N ASP A 693 -14.99 18.00 -38.66
CA ASP A 693 -13.81 17.19 -38.37
C ASP A 693 -12.55 18.00 -37.96
N ALA A 694 -12.70 19.30 -37.70
CA ALA A 694 -11.60 20.15 -37.30
C ALA A 694 -11.13 19.80 -35.87
N ALA A 695 -9.82 19.77 -35.66
CA ALA A 695 -9.23 19.57 -34.33
C ALA A 695 -9.35 20.86 -33.51
N VAL A 696 -10.16 20.81 -32.46
CA VAL A 696 -10.49 21.97 -31.63
C VAL A 696 -10.16 21.64 -30.18
N CYS A 697 -9.60 22.61 -29.46
CA CYS A 697 -9.32 22.43 -28.04
C CYS A 697 -10.61 22.32 -27.24
N LEU A 698 -10.56 21.64 -26.09
CA LEU A 698 -11.72 21.48 -25.20
C LEU A 698 -12.25 22.81 -24.60
N ALA A 699 -11.56 23.93 -24.83
CA ALA A 699 -12.00 25.26 -24.42
C ALA A 699 -12.72 26.05 -25.55
N CYS A 700 -12.68 25.56 -26.80
CA CYS A 700 -13.34 26.19 -27.95
C CYS A 700 -14.45 25.30 -28.55
N GLY A 701 -14.93 24.36 -27.75
CA GLY A 701 -16.01 23.46 -28.11
C GLY A 701 -16.49 22.68 -26.90
N GLU A 702 -17.68 22.12 -27.03
CA GLU A 702 -18.36 21.40 -25.97
C GLU A 702 -19.14 20.21 -26.57
N PRO A 703 -19.48 19.18 -25.76
CA PRO A 703 -20.38 18.12 -26.20
C PRO A 703 -21.81 18.65 -26.41
N CYS A 704 -22.46 18.25 -27.50
CA CYS A 704 -23.88 18.55 -27.71
C CYS A 704 -24.74 17.83 -26.66
N ALA A 705 -25.64 18.55 -25.99
CA ALA A 705 -26.50 18.01 -24.93
C ALA A 705 -27.39 16.83 -25.38
N ALA A 706 -27.74 16.75 -26.67
CA ALA A 706 -28.58 15.68 -27.20
C ALA A 706 -27.80 14.41 -27.59
N CYS A 707 -26.67 14.52 -28.32
CA CYS A 707 -25.94 13.35 -28.83
C CYS A 707 -24.61 13.05 -28.12
N GLY A 708 -24.13 13.96 -27.27
CA GLY A 708 -22.84 13.85 -26.58
C GLY A 708 -21.61 14.01 -27.48
N ALA A 709 -21.77 14.17 -28.80
CA ALA A 709 -20.65 14.40 -29.70
C ALA A 709 -20.05 15.79 -29.47
N PHE A 710 -18.72 15.91 -29.51
CA PHE A 710 -18.03 17.18 -29.35
C PHE A 710 -18.18 18.04 -30.61
N HIS A 711 -18.55 19.31 -30.44
CA HIS A 711 -18.64 20.28 -31.52
C HIS A 711 -17.90 21.56 -31.13
N CYS A 712 -17.29 22.23 -32.10
CA CYS A 712 -16.74 23.56 -31.86
C CYS A 712 -17.87 24.58 -31.66
N ASP A 713 -17.58 25.68 -30.97
CA ASP A 713 -18.57 26.69 -30.60
C ASP A 713 -19.37 27.23 -31.79
N SER A 714 -18.76 27.27 -32.98
CA SER A 714 -19.43 27.71 -34.21
C SER A 714 -20.53 26.77 -34.73
N HIS A 715 -20.53 25.51 -34.30
CA HIS A 715 -21.53 24.49 -34.66
C HIS A 715 -22.49 24.16 -33.50
N LEU A 716 -22.34 24.87 -32.38
CA LEU A 716 -23.23 24.80 -31.24
C LEU A 716 -24.16 26.01 -31.25
N VAL A 717 -25.43 25.76 -30.94
CA VAL A 717 -26.46 26.77 -30.88
C VAL A 717 -27.21 26.60 -29.57
N ALA A 718 -27.31 27.69 -28.81
CA ALA A 718 -28.21 27.76 -27.67
C ALA A 718 -29.66 27.79 -28.15
N PRO A 719 -30.55 26.91 -27.67
CA PRO A 719 -31.97 27.01 -27.96
C PRO A 719 -32.47 28.33 -27.41
N VAL A 720 -33.21 29.09 -28.22
CA VAL A 720 -33.82 30.32 -27.73
C VAL A 720 -34.93 29.87 -26.79
N GLY A 721 -34.72 30.06 -25.48
CA GLY A 721 -35.77 29.90 -24.48
C GLY A 721 -37.00 30.74 -24.86
N PRO A 722 -38.15 30.57 -24.19
CA PRO A 722 -39.20 31.56 -24.33
C PRO A 722 -38.65 32.85 -23.74
N THR A 723 -37.92 33.62 -24.53
CA THR A 723 -37.68 35.01 -24.21
C THR A 723 -39.09 35.56 -24.14
N ASP A 724 -39.49 36.01 -22.96
CA ASP A 724 -40.49 37.05 -22.81
C ASP A 724 -40.08 38.12 -23.82
N ARG A 725 -40.62 38.02 -25.04
CA ARG A 725 -40.52 39.12 -26.00
C ARG A 725 -41.18 40.25 -25.23
N PRO A 726 -40.43 41.29 -24.85
CA PRO A 726 -40.99 42.35 -24.05
C PRO A 726 -42.23 42.83 -24.80
N ASP A 727 -43.39 42.74 -24.13
CA ASP A 727 -44.65 43.15 -24.71
C ASP A 727 -44.44 44.58 -25.25
N PRO A 728 -44.59 44.81 -26.58
CA PRO A 728 -44.38 46.13 -27.15
C PRO A 728 -45.34 47.19 -26.56
N SER A 729 -46.32 46.75 -25.77
CA SER A 729 -47.30 47.57 -25.05
C SER A 729 -46.83 48.06 -23.68
N ASP A 730 -45.74 47.51 -23.09
CA ASP A 730 -45.23 47.93 -21.78
C ASP A 730 -43.89 48.70 -21.88
N PRO A 731 -43.92 50.04 -21.91
CA PRO A 731 -42.70 50.86 -21.96
C PRO A 731 -41.87 50.85 -20.66
N SER A 732 -42.26 50.07 -19.64
CA SER A 732 -41.59 50.04 -18.32
C SER A 732 -40.50 48.97 -18.20
N SER A 733 -40.36 48.07 -19.18
CA SER A 733 -39.41 46.94 -19.16
C SER A 733 -37.97 47.29 -19.59
N VAL A 734 -37.69 48.56 -19.89
CA VAL A 734 -36.37 49.04 -20.28
C VAL A 734 -35.55 49.37 -19.02
N GLY A 735 -34.83 48.41 -18.44
CA GLY A 735 -33.88 48.80 -17.38
C GLY A 735 -33.12 47.74 -16.59
N VAL A 736 -33.46 46.45 -16.67
CA VAL A 736 -32.73 45.44 -15.87
C VAL A 736 -31.89 44.56 -16.80
N VAL A 737 -30.65 44.97 -17.01
CA VAL A 737 -29.58 44.05 -17.41
C VAL A 737 -29.34 43.17 -16.20
N GLY A 738 -30.19 42.14 -16.04
CA GLY A 738 -29.94 41.08 -15.07
C GLY A 738 -28.60 40.47 -15.43
N THR A 739 -27.70 40.39 -14.44
CA THR A 739 -26.59 39.45 -14.47
C THR A 739 -27.18 38.11 -14.88
N ARG A 740 -26.95 37.70 -16.13
CA ARG A 740 -27.23 36.33 -16.54
C ARG A 740 -26.50 35.47 -15.53
N ASP A 741 -27.26 34.79 -14.69
CA ASP A 741 -26.75 33.65 -13.94
C ASP A 741 -26.02 32.81 -14.99
N GLU A 742 -24.74 32.53 -14.77
CA GLU A 742 -23.93 31.61 -15.60
C GLU A 742 -24.43 30.17 -15.39
N SER A 743 -25.75 29.97 -15.50
CA SER A 743 -26.40 28.69 -15.42
C SER A 743 -26.32 28.06 -16.79
N ASP A 744 -25.36 27.14 -16.96
CA ASP A 744 -25.25 26.09 -17.97
C ASP A 744 -26.39 26.08 -19.01
N GLU A 745 -26.34 27.02 -19.97
CA GLU A 745 -27.26 27.01 -21.10
C GLU A 745 -26.83 25.85 -22.02
N GLU A 746 -27.51 24.71 -21.90
CA GLU A 746 -27.21 23.52 -22.70
C GLU A 746 -27.14 23.86 -24.19
N LEU A 747 -26.00 23.56 -24.81
CA LEU A 747 -25.76 23.82 -26.22
C LEU A 747 -26.08 22.58 -27.07
N TYR A 748 -26.69 22.82 -28.23
CA TYR A 748 -27.14 21.77 -29.14
C TYR A 748 -26.52 22.00 -30.52
N CYS A 749 -26.12 20.93 -31.21
CA CYS A 749 -25.70 21.07 -32.60
C CYS A 749 -26.89 21.34 -33.52
N GLU A 750 -26.64 21.92 -34.70
CA GLU A 750 -27.73 22.32 -35.62
C GLU A 750 -28.68 21.19 -36.01
N ALA A 751 -28.22 19.94 -36.01
CA ALA A 751 -29.05 18.77 -36.31
C ALA A 751 -30.09 18.46 -35.21
N HIS A 752 -29.82 18.85 -33.96
CA HIS A 752 -30.69 18.58 -32.81
C HIS A 752 -31.54 19.80 -32.41
N VAL A 753 -31.56 20.84 -33.24
CA VAL A 753 -32.40 22.02 -33.04
C VAL A 753 -33.25 22.24 -34.28
N ALA A 754 -34.56 22.35 -34.11
CA ALA A 754 -35.47 22.78 -35.17
C ALA A 754 -36.24 24.04 -34.76
N SER A 755 -36.77 24.76 -35.74
CA SER A 755 -37.58 25.95 -35.54
C SER A 755 -39.06 25.59 -35.57
N CYS A 756 -39.82 26.04 -34.58
CA CYS A 756 -41.27 25.95 -34.63
C CYS A 756 -41.80 26.73 -35.86
N THR A 757 -42.66 26.11 -36.66
CA THR A 757 -43.22 26.75 -37.87
C THR A 757 -44.10 27.96 -37.57
N GLU A 758 -44.72 27.98 -36.39
CA GLU A 758 -45.64 29.05 -35.99
C GLU A 758 -44.92 30.29 -35.44
N CYS A 759 -43.98 30.12 -34.48
CA CYS A 759 -43.27 31.27 -33.89
C CYS A 759 -41.86 31.51 -34.41
N GLY A 760 -41.26 30.53 -35.10
CA GLY A 760 -39.87 30.58 -35.54
C GLY A 760 -38.84 30.28 -34.45
N ASP A 761 -39.26 30.05 -33.20
CA ASP A 761 -38.34 29.79 -32.08
C ASP A 761 -37.60 28.45 -32.30
N ARG A 762 -36.28 28.49 -32.09
CA ARG A 762 -35.40 27.31 -32.16
C ARG A 762 -35.44 26.55 -30.85
N ARG A 763 -35.84 25.28 -30.88
CA ARG A 763 -35.97 24.39 -29.72
C ARG A 763 -35.25 23.06 -29.97
N PRO A 764 -34.87 22.32 -28.91
CA PRO A 764 -34.40 20.95 -29.06
C PRO A 764 -35.45 20.12 -29.78
N VAL A 765 -35.03 19.23 -30.68
CA VAL A 765 -35.96 18.38 -31.46
C VAL A 765 -36.90 17.57 -30.54
N ASP A 766 -36.42 17.10 -29.40
CA ASP A 766 -37.22 16.34 -28.42
C ASP A 766 -38.27 17.19 -27.69
N ALA A 767 -38.10 18.51 -27.66
CA ALA A 767 -39.07 19.46 -27.13
C ALA A 767 -40.10 19.91 -28.18
N MET A 768 -40.01 19.39 -29.40
CA MET A 768 -40.96 19.63 -30.48
C MET A 768 -41.84 18.43 -30.73
N SER A 769 -43.02 18.73 -31.26
CA SER A 769 -44.01 17.77 -31.73
C SER A 769 -44.30 18.06 -33.19
N TYR A 770 -44.83 17.09 -33.93
CA TYR A 770 -45.14 17.26 -35.35
C TYR A 770 -46.64 17.20 -35.55
N CYS A 771 -47.17 18.09 -36.41
CA CYS A 771 -48.58 18.04 -36.78
C CYS A 771 -48.88 16.74 -37.56
N GLY A 772 -49.89 15.98 -37.16
CA GLY A 772 -50.28 14.73 -37.82
C GLY A 772 -50.78 14.90 -39.26
N GLU A 773 -51.18 16.12 -39.66
CA GLU A 773 -51.71 16.40 -41.01
C GLU A 773 -50.66 17.03 -41.94
N CYS A 774 -49.93 18.06 -41.48
CA CYS A 774 -48.97 18.80 -42.31
C CYS A 774 -47.50 18.56 -41.97
N GLU A 775 -47.21 17.72 -40.97
CA GLU A 775 -45.86 17.38 -40.50
C GLU A 775 -45.01 18.60 -40.04
N SER A 776 -45.64 19.76 -39.82
CA SER A 776 -44.97 20.95 -39.30
C SER A 776 -44.46 20.74 -37.86
N ALA A 777 -43.25 21.21 -37.57
CA ALA A 777 -42.65 21.16 -36.23
C ALA A 777 -43.26 22.25 -35.31
N LEU A 778 -43.79 21.84 -34.17
CA LEU A 778 -44.55 22.64 -33.23
C LEU A 778 -43.91 22.59 -31.85
N CYS A 779 -43.68 23.76 -31.26
CA CYS A 779 -43.34 23.85 -29.85
C CYS A 779 -44.58 23.60 -28.96
N ASN A 780 -44.36 23.38 -27.67
CA ASN A 780 -45.42 23.07 -26.72
C ASN A 780 -46.56 24.10 -26.65
N SER A 781 -46.31 25.37 -26.99
CA SER A 781 -47.35 26.41 -26.98
C SER A 781 -48.25 26.39 -28.21
N HIS A 782 -47.75 25.88 -29.35
CA HIS A 782 -48.49 25.84 -30.62
C HIS A 782 -48.98 24.43 -30.97
N ARG A 783 -48.81 23.49 -30.04
CA ARG A 783 -49.28 22.12 -30.21
C ARG A 783 -50.65 21.98 -29.55
N ARG A 784 -51.62 21.48 -30.31
CA ARG A 784 -52.94 21.09 -29.80
C ARG A 784 -53.05 19.58 -29.91
N VAL A 785 -53.56 18.93 -28.87
CA VAL A 785 -53.74 17.47 -28.87
C VAL A 785 -55.21 17.18 -29.14
N CYS A 786 -55.49 16.32 -30.12
CA CYS A 786 -56.85 15.85 -30.33
C CYS A 786 -57.25 14.91 -29.18
N GLU A 787 -58.33 15.21 -28.47
CA GLU A 787 -58.75 14.36 -27.32
C GLU A 787 -59.17 12.95 -27.72
N ILE A 788 -59.57 12.75 -28.98
CA ILE A 788 -60.10 11.47 -29.45
C ILE A 788 -58.97 10.52 -29.92
N CYS A 789 -58.04 10.99 -30.76
CA CYS A 789 -56.92 10.15 -31.22
C CYS A 789 -55.61 10.35 -30.45
N GLY A 790 -55.47 11.42 -29.67
CA GLY A 790 -54.24 11.77 -28.96
C GLY A 790 -53.13 12.32 -29.86
N GLU A 791 -53.37 12.48 -31.16
CA GLU A 791 -52.39 13.06 -32.09
C GLU A 791 -52.30 14.57 -31.93
N THR A 792 -51.13 15.11 -32.27
CA THR A 792 -50.83 16.55 -32.17
C THR A 792 -51.09 17.25 -33.50
N TYR A 793 -51.70 18.43 -33.44
CA TYR A 793 -52.03 19.26 -34.60
C TYR A 793 -51.63 20.71 -34.34
N CYS A 794 -51.33 21.45 -35.41
CA CYS A 794 -51.14 22.90 -35.32
C CYS A 794 -52.49 23.59 -35.15
N ASP A 795 -52.47 24.88 -34.79
CA ASP A 795 -53.70 25.67 -34.59
C ASP A 795 -54.58 25.73 -35.87
N GLU A 796 -54.01 25.58 -37.07
CA GLU A 796 -54.79 25.53 -38.32
C GLU A 796 -55.57 24.21 -38.50
N HIS A 797 -55.01 23.08 -38.06
CA HIS A 797 -55.62 21.75 -38.22
C HIS A 797 -56.37 21.26 -36.97
N ALA A 798 -56.23 21.99 -35.86
CA ALA A 798 -56.98 21.76 -34.63
C ALA A 798 -58.28 22.56 -34.65
N VAL A 799 -59.41 21.85 -34.58
CA VAL A 799 -60.75 22.43 -34.52
C VAL A 799 -61.22 22.45 -33.08
N ALA A 800 -61.61 23.62 -32.57
CA ALA A 800 -62.21 23.75 -31.24
C ALA A 800 -63.72 23.50 -31.28
N CYS A 801 -64.29 22.98 -30.20
CA CYS A 801 -65.75 22.90 -30.06
C CYS A 801 -66.36 24.29 -29.80
N ASP A 802 -67.37 24.67 -30.59
CA ASP A 802 -68.04 25.97 -30.52
C ASP A 802 -68.75 26.22 -29.17
N PHE A 803 -69.03 25.17 -28.39
CA PHE A 803 -69.77 25.24 -27.12
C PHE A 803 -68.88 25.14 -25.88
N CYS A 804 -67.60 24.78 -26.03
CA CYS A 804 -66.67 24.71 -24.89
C CYS A 804 -66.15 26.09 -24.46
N ASP A 805 -66.21 27.09 -25.35
CA ASP A 805 -65.65 28.43 -25.09
C ASP A 805 -66.60 29.35 -24.29
N ASP A 806 -67.89 29.00 -24.21
CA ASP A 806 -68.95 29.88 -23.69
C ASP A 806 -69.27 29.71 -22.18
N THR A 807 -68.49 28.92 -21.42
CA THR A 807 -68.66 28.84 -19.95
C THR A 807 -67.77 29.85 -19.23
N PRO A 808 -68.28 31.02 -18.79
CA PRO A 808 -67.51 32.01 -18.04
C PRO A 808 -67.15 31.46 -16.65
N GLY A 809 -65.95 30.90 -16.50
CA GLY A 809 -65.40 30.49 -15.21
C GLY A 809 -64.46 29.29 -15.20
N GLY A 810 -64.24 28.59 -16.30
CA GLY A 810 -63.29 27.47 -16.38
C GLY A 810 -62.17 27.78 -17.38
N ALA A 811 -60.98 28.14 -16.89
CA ALA A 811 -59.83 28.48 -17.73
C ALA A 811 -59.01 27.26 -18.18
N GLU A 812 -59.55 26.04 -18.13
CA GLU A 812 -58.77 24.84 -18.44
C GLU A 812 -59.57 23.90 -19.34
N SER A 813 -59.00 23.64 -20.52
CA SER A 813 -59.42 22.75 -21.62
C SER A 813 -60.55 23.24 -22.54
N VAL A 814 -60.21 24.15 -23.46
CA VAL A 814 -60.90 24.14 -24.76
C VAL A 814 -60.57 22.80 -25.41
N THR A 815 -61.56 21.92 -25.52
CA THR A 815 -61.37 20.62 -26.15
C THR A 815 -61.11 20.83 -27.64
N THR A 816 -59.94 20.37 -28.10
CA THR A 816 -59.52 20.45 -29.50
C THR A 816 -59.60 19.08 -30.15
N PHE A 817 -60.04 19.05 -31.40
CA PHE A 817 -60.20 17.85 -32.21
C PHE A 817 -59.48 18.04 -33.55
N CYS A 818 -59.06 16.96 -34.20
CA CYS A 818 -58.69 17.07 -35.60
C CYS A 818 -59.94 17.13 -36.48
N GLU A 819 -59.80 17.61 -37.72
CA GLU A 819 -60.91 17.72 -38.67
C GLU A 819 -61.69 16.40 -38.85
N ASN A 820 -61.01 15.25 -38.76
CA ASN A 820 -61.64 13.93 -38.89
C ASN A 820 -62.55 13.56 -37.72
N HIS A 821 -62.31 14.13 -36.54
CA HIS A 821 -63.10 13.89 -35.34
C HIS A 821 -64.04 15.07 -35.01
N ALA A 822 -64.01 16.13 -35.80
CA ALA A 822 -64.92 17.25 -35.67
C ALA A 822 -66.30 16.87 -36.25
N GLU A 823 -67.26 16.62 -35.36
CA GLU A 823 -68.65 16.39 -35.75
C GLU A 823 -69.39 17.72 -35.91
N ARG A 824 -70.25 17.84 -36.93
CA ARG A 824 -71.05 19.05 -37.19
C ARG A 824 -72.52 18.85 -36.87
N CYS A 825 -73.09 19.79 -36.13
CA CYS A 825 -74.49 19.85 -35.80
C CYS A 825 -75.37 19.89 -37.05
N VAL A 826 -76.29 18.94 -37.21
CA VAL A 826 -77.21 18.90 -38.38
C VAL A 826 -78.20 20.09 -38.39
N GLY A 827 -78.38 20.74 -37.24
CA GLY A 827 -79.24 21.92 -37.05
C GLY A 827 -78.64 23.24 -37.55
N GLY A 828 -77.33 23.45 -37.32
CA GLY A 828 -76.68 24.75 -37.56
C GLY A 828 -75.21 24.70 -38.02
N ASP A 829 -74.68 23.52 -38.39
CA ASP A 829 -73.30 23.27 -38.84
C ASP A 829 -72.19 23.56 -37.81
N GLU A 830 -72.54 23.84 -36.55
CA GLU A 830 -71.59 24.06 -35.44
C GLU A 830 -70.76 22.82 -35.13
N VAL A 831 -69.49 23.00 -34.76
CA VAL A 831 -68.59 21.89 -34.41
C VAL A 831 -68.79 21.48 -32.96
N LEU A 832 -69.10 20.20 -32.76
CA LEU A 832 -69.45 19.62 -31.48
C LEU A 832 -68.38 18.62 -31.03
N CYS A 833 -68.03 18.67 -29.75
CA CYS A 833 -67.39 17.56 -29.06
C CYS A 833 -68.43 16.49 -28.70
N GLU A 834 -67.98 15.29 -28.36
CA GLU A 834 -68.87 14.20 -27.93
C GLU A 834 -69.82 14.63 -26.80
N ALA A 835 -69.32 15.40 -25.82
CA ALA A 835 -70.11 15.88 -24.69
C ALA A 835 -71.23 16.87 -25.09
N HIS A 836 -71.05 17.61 -26.18
CA HIS A 836 -72.04 18.57 -26.71
C HIS A 836 -72.82 18.01 -27.91
N SER A 837 -72.49 16.79 -28.35
CA SER A 837 -73.22 16.07 -29.38
C SER A 837 -74.30 15.19 -28.73
N ARG A 838 -75.55 15.34 -29.17
CA ARG A 838 -76.61 14.36 -28.88
C ARG A 838 -76.99 13.66 -30.18
N PRO A 839 -77.18 12.33 -30.19
CA PRO A 839 -77.59 11.63 -31.39
C PRO A 839 -78.99 12.10 -31.82
N GLY A 840 -79.08 12.61 -33.05
CA GLY A 840 -80.33 13.09 -33.64
C GLY A 840 -81.39 11.99 -33.66
N VAL A 841 -82.46 12.19 -32.91
CA VAL A 841 -83.54 11.20 -32.73
C VAL A 841 -84.47 11.12 -33.97
N ILE A 842 -84.38 12.11 -34.89
CA ILE A 842 -85.14 12.19 -36.17
C ILE A 842 -84.23 12.11 -37.41
N VAL A 843 -83.09 12.79 -37.38
CA VAL A 843 -82.13 12.87 -38.50
C VAL A 843 -80.88 12.10 -38.12
N ASP A 844 -80.30 11.38 -39.08
CA ASP A 844 -79.00 10.71 -38.87
C ASP A 844 -77.92 11.79 -38.74
N GLY A 845 -77.39 11.96 -37.53
CA GLY A 845 -76.28 12.87 -37.22
C GLY A 845 -76.40 13.54 -35.85
N PRO A 846 -75.31 14.16 -35.37
CA PRO A 846 -75.25 14.82 -34.08
C PRO A 846 -75.98 16.17 -34.09
N VAL A 847 -76.60 16.52 -32.97
CA VAL A 847 -77.37 17.76 -32.79
C VAL A 847 -76.98 18.38 -31.45
N CYS A 848 -76.76 19.69 -31.43
CA CYS A 848 -76.45 20.44 -30.22
C CYS A 848 -77.74 20.80 -29.46
N GLU A 849 -77.60 21.15 -28.17
CA GLU A 849 -78.73 21.47 -27.29
C GLU A 849 -79.58 22.65 -27.80
N ASN A 850 -78.97 23.61 -28.52
CA ASN A 850 -79.68 24.77 -29.08
C ASN A 850 -80.63 24.41 -30.24
N HIS A 851 -80.47 23.22 -30.84
CA HIS A 851 -81.28 22.78 -31.99
C HIS A 851 -82.24 21.63 -31.64
N GLU A 852 -82.48 21.40 -30.34
CA GLU A 852 -83.51 20.49 -29.85
C GLU A 852 -84.81 21.24 -29.58
N VAL A 853 -85.91 20.81 -30.24
CA VAL A 853 -87.25 21.36 -30.05
C VAL A 853 -88.17 20.26 -29.53
N ALA A 854 -88.97 20.56 -28.51
CA ALA A 854 -89.95 19.62 -27.98
C ALA A 854 -91.17 19.49 -28.88
N CYS A 855 -91.61 18.27 -29.18
CA CYS A 855 -92.85 18.05 -29.91
C CYS A 855 -94.09 18.44 -29.09
N ASP A 856 -94.92 19.32 -29.65
CA ASP A 856 -96.15 19.81 -29.01
C ASP A 856 -97.11 18.68 -28.58
N LEU A 857 -97.08 17.56 -29.30
CA LEU A 857 -97.98 16.45 -29.04
C LEU A 857 -97.39 15.42 -28.07
N CYS A 858 -96.15 14.97 -28.27
CA CYS A 858 -95.55 13.90 -27.45
C CYS A 858 -94.59 14.40 -26.36
N GLY A 859 -94.17 15.65 -26.41
CA GLY A 859 -93.28 16.30 -25.46
C GLY A 859 -91.86 15.74 -25.42
N VAL A 860 -91.46 14.97 -26.44
CA VAL A 860 -90.08 14.51 -26.62
C VAL A 860 -89.33 15.56 -27.44
N GLU A 861 -88.11 15.86 -27.01
CA GLU A 861 -87.18 16.76 -27.70
C GLU A 861 -86.56 16.03 -28.89
N TYR A 862 -86.58 16.67 -30.04
CA TYR A 862 -85.94 16.16 -31.23
C TYR A 862 -85.27 17.32 -31.99
N ALA A 863 -84.39 17.00 -32.92
CA ALA A 863 -83.81 17.98 -33.85
C ALA A 863 -84.91 18.80 -34.54
N GLU A 864 -84.80 20.14 -34.53
CA GLU A 864 -85.77 21.05 -35.17
C GLU A 864 -86.07 20.67 -36.62
N ARG A 865 -85.04 20.16 -37.32
CA ARG A 865 -85.10 19.73 -38.72
C ARG A 865 -85.95 18.45 -38.84
N GLY A 866 -87.15 18.58 -39.42
CA GLY A 866 -88.09 17.48 -39.64
C GLY A 866 -89.42 17.63 -38.90
N PHE A 867 -89.62 18.72 -38.16
CA PHE A 867 -90.92 19.04 -37.59
C PHE A 867 -91.88 19.59 -38.65
N GLU A 868 -93.12 19.11 -38.61
CA GLU A 868 -94.21 19.68 -39.40
C GLU A 868 -95.25 20.26 -38.44
N ASN A 869 -95.40 21.60 -38.43
CA ASN A 869 -96.34 22.33 -37.58
C ASN A 869 -96.19 22.02 -36.07
N GLY A 870 -94.95 22.05 -35.54
CA GLY A 870 -94.67 21.78 -34.12
C GLY A 870 -94.78 20.30 -33.72
N ARG A 871 -94.98 19.40 -34.69
CA ARG A 871 -95.09 17.95 -34.44
C ARG A 871 -93.91 17.22 -35.05
N CYS A 872 -93.37 16.26 -34.29
CA CYS A 872 -92.38 15.33 -34.81
C CYS A 872 -93.01 14.40 -35.87
N PRO A 873 -92.22 13.78 -36.76
CA PRO A 873 -92.71 12.92 -37.83
C PRO A 873 -93.63 11.80 -37.35
N ALA A 874 -93.32 11.18 -36.20
CA ALA A 874 -94.21 10.18 -35.60
C ALA A 874 -95.57 10.77 -35.24
N CYS A 875 -95.61 11.96 -34.63
CA CYS A 875 -96.86 12.63 -34.26
C CYS A 875 -97.63 13.18 -35.46
N ALA A 876 -96.94 13.62 -36.51
CA ALA A 876 -97.55 14.04 -37.77
C ALA A 876 -98.19 12.84 -38.50
N GLY A 877 -97.51 11.69 -38.50
CA GLY A 877 -97.93 10.43 -39.12
C GLY A 877 -99.07 9.68 -38.42
N LEU A 878 -99.52 10.12 -37.24
CA LEU A 878 -100.62 9.48 -36.47
C LEU A 878 -101.98 9.44 -37.18
N SER A 879 -102.11 10.00 -38.39
CA SER A 879 -103.32 9.95 -39.20
C SER A 879 -103.41 8.70 -40.11
N ALA A 880 -102.31 7.99 -40.33
CA ALA A 880 -102.25 6.77 -41.13
C ALA A 880 -102.38 5.51 -40.25
N GLU A 881 -103.08 4.48 -40.74
CA GLU A 881 -103.14 3.16 -40.09
C GLU A 881 -101.81 2.43 -40.29
N THR A 882 -100.85 2.67 -39.39
CA THR A 882 -99.56 1.97 -39.39
C THR A 882 -99.65 0.71 -38.53
N PRO A 883 -99.31 -0.49 -39.05
CA PRO A 883 -99.26 -1.71 -38.25
C PRO A 883 -98.16 -1.62 -37.18
N ALA A 884 -98.46 -2.13 -35.99
CA ALA A 884 -97.49 -2.16 -34.89
C ALA A 884 -96.50 -3.31 -35.07
N GLU A 885 -95.20 -3.03 -35.06
CA GLU A 885 -94.15 -4.07 -35.00
C GLU A 885 -93.82 -4.41 -33.53
N PRO A 886 -93.53 -5.67 -33.17
CA PRO A 886 -92.99 -5.98 -31.85
C PRO A 886 -91.64 -5.24 -31.63
N PRO A 887 -91.36 -4.70 -30.44
CA PRO A 887 -92.11 -4.85 -29.18
C PRO A 887 -93.28 -3.85 -28.99
N VAL A 888 -93.41 -2.84 -29.86
CA VAL A 888 -94.46 -1.80 -29.78
C VAL A 888 -95.86 -2.42 -29.89
N ALA A 889 -96.01 -3.50 -30.66
CA ALA A 889 -97.26 -4.26 -30.81
C ALA A 889 -97.84 -4.74 -29.47
N ALA A 890 -97.00 -5.18 -28.53
CA ALA A 890 -97.46 -5.71 -27.24
C ALA A 890 -98.16 -4.64 -26.39
N ILE A 891 -97.70 -3.39 -26.48
CA ILE A 891 -98.31 -2.25 -25.76
C ILE A 891 -99.56 -1.77 -26.50
N ALA A 892 -99.54 -1.83 -27.84
CA ALA A 892 -100.69 -1.47 -28.66
C ALA A 892 -101.91 -2.41 -28.44
N GLU A 893 -101.66 -3.70 -28.19
CA GLU A 893 -102.70 -4.71 -27.90
C GLU A 893 -103.51 -4.44 -26.62
N GLU A 894 -103.00 -3.62 -25.69
CA GLU A 894 -103.75 -3.22 -24.48
C GLU A 894 -104.98 -2.35 -24.79
N PHE A 895 -105.08 -1.83 -26.01
CA PHE A 895 -106.08 -0.85 -26.42
C PHE A 895 -106.94 -1.37 -27.57
N ARG A 896 -108.22 -0.95 -27.59
CA ARG A 896 -109.19 -1.44 -28.57
C ARG A 896 -109.03 -0.80 -29.96
N SER A 897 -108.61 0.46 -30.00
CA SER A 897 -108.26 1.18 -31.23
C SER A 897 -107.05 2.08 -30.95
N VAL A 898 -106.04 1.97 -31.81
CA VAL A 898 -104.77 2.69 -31.70
C VAL A 898 -104.41 3.29 -33.05
N ARG A 899 -103.80 4.47 -33.02
CA ARG A 899 -103.03 5.02 -34.14
C ARG A 899 -101.58 5.10 -33.71
N ILE A 900 -100.67 4.64 -34.56
CA ILE A 900 -99.25 4.55 -34.23
C ILE A 900 -98.47 5.30 -35.30
N GLY A 901 -97.61 6.21 -34.86
CA GLY A 901 -96.58 6.81 -35.69
C GLY A 901 -95.22 6.44 -35.14
N THR A 902 -94.24 6.23 -36.01
CA THR A 902 -92.91 5.79 -35.61
C THR A 902 -91.84 6.70 -36.20
N THR A 903 -90.77 6.92 -35.44
CA THR A 903 -89.47 7.41 -35.93
C THR A 903 -88.47 6.25 -35.93
N ALA A 904 -87.21 6.53 -36.27
CA ALA A 904 -86.14 5.53 -36.15
C ALA A 904 -86.05 4.96 -34.72
N THR A 905 -86.19 5.83 -33.72
CA THR A 905 -85.89 5.51 -32.31
C THR A 905 -87.13 5.34 -31.43
N HIS A 906 -88.25 5.99 -31.75
CA HIS A 906 -89.45 6.03 -30.89
C HIS A 906 -90.72 5.68 -31.67
N ALA A 907 -91.70 5.12 -30.97
CA ALA A 907 -93.06 4.96 -31.46
C ALA A 907 -94.04 5.71 -30.55
N VAL A 908 -94.90 6.52 -31.16
CA VAL A 908 -95.97 7.26 -30.48
C VAL A 908 -97.27 6.53 -30.75
N ILE A 909 -97.90 6.03 -29.70
CA ILE A 909 -99.18 5.32 -29.73
C ILE A 909 -100.25 6.27 -29.18
N ARG A 910 -101.25 6.59 -29.99
CA ARG A 910 -102.46 7.28 -29.54
C ARG A 910 -103.60 6.28 -29.45
N ALA A 911 -104.08 6.03 -28.23
CA ALA A 911 -105.14 5.07 -27.96
C ALA A 911 -106.48 5.77 -27.67
N GLU A 912 -107.56 5.28 -28.28
CA GLU A 912 -108.93 5.75 -28.03
C GLU A 912 -109.65 4.77 -27.05
N ARG A 913 -110.25 5.27 -25.97
CA ARG A 913 -110.99 4.43 -24.99
C ARG A 913 -112.48 4.81 -24.96
N ARG A 914 -113.38 3.81 -25.05
CA ARG A 914 -114.84 4.00 -25.18
C ARG A 914 -115.54 4.84 -24.09
N LEU A 915 -114.94 4.95 -22.89
CA LEU A 915 -115.52 5.64 -21.73
C LEU A 915 -114.49 6.47 -20.91
N ARG A 916 -113.25 6.63 -21.39
CA ARG A 916 -112.17 7.39 -20.75
C ARG A 916 -111.46 8.27 -21.80
N ARG A 917 -110.77 9.34 -21.36
CA ARG A 917 -110.00 10.23 -22.26
C ARG A 917 -108.96 9.45 -23.07
N ASP A 918 -108.67 9.93 -24.28
CA ASP A 918 -107.57 9.43 -25.13
C ASP A 918 -106.24 9.47 -24.37
N GLU A 919 -105.34 8.55 -24.68
CA GLU A 919 -104.04 8.41 -24.02
C GLU A 919 -102.94 8.38 -25.09
N ILE A 920 -101.84 9.09 -24.85
CA ILE A 920 -100.63 9.06 -25.69
C ILE A 920 -99.53 8.36 -24.92
N VAL A 921 -98.96 7.32 -25.53
CA VAL A 921 -97.85 6.55 -25.00
C VAL A 921 -96.69 6.67 -25.98
N VAL A 922 -95.55 7.15 -25.52
CA VAL A 922 -94.30 7.17 -26.26
C VAL A 922 -93.44 6.04 -25.75
N VAL A 923 -93.04 5.16 -26.66
CA VAL A 923 -92.21 4.00 -26.35
C VAL A 923 -90.97 4.03 -27.23
N HIS A 924 -89.87 3.52 -26.72
CA HIS A 924 -88.68 3.36 -27.53
C HIS A 924 -88.88 2.19 -28.50
N ARG A 925 -88.66 2.41 -29.79
CA ARG A 925 -89.02 1.46 -30.87
C ARG A 925 -88.30 0.12 -30.71
N HIS A 926 -87.01 0.14 -30.41
CA HIS A 926 -86.19 -1.08 -30.37
C HIS A 926 -86.42 -1.96 -29.14
N ASN A 927 -86.60 -1.39 -27.96
CA ASN A 927 -86.71 -2.16 -26.71
C ASN A 927 -88.13 -2.16 -26.11
N GLY A 928 -89.06 -1.38 -26.67
CA GLY A 928 -90.44 -1.29 -26.21
C GLY A 928 -90.62 -0.63 -24.85
N LYS A 929 -89.56 -0.09 -24.25
CA LYS A 929 -89.62 0.58 -22.96
C LYS A 929 -90.43 1.88 -23.11
N GLU A 930 -91.39 2.05 -22.21
CA GLU A 930 -92.17 3.27 -22.14
C GLU A 930 -91.27 4.44 -21.71
N VAL A 931 -91.20 5.45 -22.57
CA VAL A 931 -90.47 6.69 -22.30
C VAL A 931 -91.39 7.66 -21.57
N ARG A 932 -92.63 7.78 -22.03
CA ARG A 932 -93.61 8.69 -21.44
C ARG A 932 -95.04 8.23 -21.72
N ARG A 933 -95.94 8.39 -20.76
CA ARG A 933 -97.39 8.15 -20.92
C ARG A 933 -98.16 9.28 -20.27
N PHE A 934 -99.09 9.86 -21.01
CA PHE A 934 -99.94 10.91 -20.49
C PHE A 934 -101.32 10.89 -21.16
N LYS A 935 -102.30 11.44 -20.44
CA LYS A 935 -103.68 11.53 -20.92
C LYS A 935 -103.75 12.71 -21.89
N ALA A 936 -104.29 12.49 -23.08
CA ALA A 936 -104.52 13.56 -24.04
C ALA A 936 -105.70 14.40 -23.52
N ASP A 937 -105.36 15.52 -22.87
CA ASP A 937 -106.38 16.49 -22.49
C ASP A 937 -106.92 17.17 -23.75
N PHE A 938 -108.24 17.17 -23.88
CA PHE A 938 -109.03 17.68 -25.00
C PHE A 938 -108.75 19.15 -25.38
N PHE A 939 -107.90 19.86 -24.65
CA PHE A 939 -107.65 21.30 -24.82
C PHE A 939 -106.42 21.70 -25.65
N ALA A 940 -105.60 20.76 -26.16
CA ALA A 940 -104.50 21.13 -27.05
C ALA A 940 -104.94 21.58 -28.47
N GLY A 941 -106.24 21.52 -28.78
CA GLY A 941 -106.81 21.99 -30.06
C GLY A 941 -107.25 23.46 -30.11
N LEU A 942 -107.08 24.25 -29.04
CA LEU A 942 -107.63 25.61 -28.96
C LEU A 942 -106.63 26.73 -28.56
N SER A 943 -105.33 26.48 -28.51
CA SER A 943 -104.33 27.54 -28.27
C SER A 943 -103.37 27.73 -29.46
N GLY A 944 -103.70 28.69 -30.33
CA GLY A 944 -102.83 29.41 -31.30
C GLY A 944 -102.67 28.78 -32.69
N ARG A 945 -102.83 29.42 -33.87
CA ARG A 945 -103.13 30.80 -34.33
C ARG A 945 -102.63 31.95 -33.46
N ALA A 946 -101.32 32.17 -33.48
CA ALA A 946 -100.68 33.44 -33.83
C ALA A 946 -99.25 33.11 -34.27
#